data_AF-A0A1V9ZNC1-F1
#
_entry.id   AF-A0A1V9ZNC1-F1
#
_cell.length_a   1.000
_cell.length_b   1.000
_cell.length_c   1.000
_cell.angle_alpha   90.00
_cell.angle_beta   90.00
_cell.angle_gamma   90.00
#
_symmetry.space_group_name_H-M   'P 1'
#
loop_
_entity.id
_entity.type
_entity.pdbx_description
1 polymer ?
#
loop_
_entity_poly.entity_id
_entity_poly.type
_entity_poly.pdbx_seq_one_letter_code
_entity_poly.pdbx_strand_id
1 'polypeptide(L)'
;MSIYPSPAPRTPGGYHIICVEGSNWISHDQSSGSAALTSHRLYTLALNTWVESCQHDNRTAMYEAAMLLLQWYRTRTVAFPPAIYLGLLTTICVAGPMKLVIDATHSLYNATLDMVTPVELWSAHAGSIDQFAHALEVPSRVTVTKCATTLAMIFKGGPVPTVVPATITKIETAIRQWSHVYRISDSLERIYICLTTHTSVVAVPKQRFMAAYRLLQVARTITPRRLSGSGNVARAAMESFGPPRVLTPSFTKRRIAPVTKAAFSMREPRGPVAGPSASALEPPHGSTMAAYGATVHTLLRAKHKFMAALEAPSPPSFDPSVLEQVETHRARRNQFIEILQRAYNLHQDRDARQIRSKRFGFQDAIECAVQLYYSTEECGIHDYVETTLDPLIHEFLEPYLEEFKEYPCSVANWTTCGYHWLRVAPIGSYWCVWIGFGIYMLHHNGALRGLFRGDAAAIHDYVAQGIAIALSQRKYGSLRQQRVQRALRLSAMWAEWLEFTLAPLEIAFEVTGAPAFMHSIILVFNFSNEAWNLLVALGCGALIFVFHWVKPCHSLLDRLVYPLAFDLLYIPMVSTFLRLGTCPVGLEHVKLPHGFTCDCVDRFGLFWGVGVMCFVLHYSMALYHKMNIEPLATTMDFRFQPRYQFFIVMARTLCPILSILVINIEPDEAQVIAILAGLLVVWTFLLAHTYKTQPVHPGSGSSPNNLRVVTFSGAIYTTLVAICVLVVGAPLRTFLIALTPLPGVWYLAWHVNHQRARRFHVPNVSILELLQHPLPMTKTVGAVAALYMNPAKVIQRDHERIVAQLRRLAATSDAPSCRIYALRTLWFCHIEVSKRIHAPFFTSP
;
A
#
# COMPACT_ATOMS: atom_id res chain seq x y z
N MET A 1 9.65 24.73 -16.04
CA MET A 1 9.82 24.86 -14.57
C MET A 1 10.42 26.22 -14.22
N SER A 2 9.58 27.24 -14.05
CA SER A 2 9.98 28.61 -13.65
C SER A 2 10.35 28.65 -12.17
N ILE A 3 11.43 29.36 -11.81
CA ILE A 3 11.85 29.59 -10.42
C ILE A 3 11.67 31.06 -10.13
N TYR A 4 10.91 31.38 -9.08
CA TYR A 4 10.78 32.76 -8.59
C TYR A 4 11.48 32.87 -7.24
N PRO A 5 12.40 33.85 -7.07
CA PRO A 5 12.93 34.16 -5.75
C PRO A 5 11.77 34.64 -4.87
N SER A 6 11.62 34.02 -3.69
CA SER A 6 10.72 34.56 -2.67
C SER A 6 11.37 35.81 -2.07
N PRO A 7 10.63 36.90 -1.77
CA PRO A 7 11.18 38.13 -1.19
C PRO A 7 11.72 37.98 0.25
N ALA A 8 11.93 36.75 0.73
CA ALA A 8 12.39 36.48 2.08
C ALA A 8 13.88 36.86 2.25
N PRO A 9 14.26 37.54 3.36
CA PRO A 9 15.64 37.90 3.64
C PRO A 9 16.54 36.66 3.76
N ARG A 10 17.77 36.74 3.27
CA ARG A 10 18.75 35.65 3.32
C ARG A 10 19.14 35.34 4.76
N THR A 11 19.28 34.06 5.10
CA THR A 11 19.83 33.66 6.41
C THR A 11 21.36 33.81 6.43
N PRO A 12 21.98 33.98 7.62
CA PRO A 12 23.44 34.02 7.77
C PRO A 12 24.15 32.78 7.21
N GLY A 13 23.48 31.62 7.22
CA GLY A 13 24.00 30.35 6.70
C GLY A 13 23.83 30.16 5.18
N GLY A 14 23.42 31.19 4.43
CA GLY A 14 23.26 31.11 2.97
C GLY A 14 22.05 30.31 2.50
N TYR A 15 21.09 30.00 3.37
CA TYR A 15 19.83 29.36 2.97
C TYR A 15 18.72 30.39 2.76
N HIS A 16 17.95 30.20 1.70
CA HIS A 16 16.78 31.00 1.36
C HIS A 16 15.65 30.12 0.84
N ILE A 17 14.43 30.67 0.78
CA ILE A 17 13.28 29.96 0.22
C ILE A 17 13.13 30.33 -1.25
N ILE A 18 13.01 29.33 -2.11
CA ILE A 18 12.65 29.49 -3.52
C ILE A 18 11.26 28.92 -3.78
N CYS A 19 10.54 29.49 -4.74
CA CYS A 19 9.29 28.91 -5.23
C CYS A 19 9.54 28.23 -6.58
N VAL A 20 9.25 26.92 -6.65
CA VAL A 20 9.33 26.11 -7.87
C VAL A 20 7.95 25.53 -8.13
N GLU A 21 7.32 25.93 -9.24
CA GLU A 21 5.99 25.45 -9.65
C GLU A 21 4.93 25.58 -8.53
N GLY A 22 4.96 26.70 -7.79
CA GLY A 22 4.02 26.99 -6.70
C GLY A 22 4.35 26.33 -5.36
N SER A 23 5.43 25.53 -5.29
CA SER A 23 5.90 24.91 -4.05
C SER A 23 7.15 25.61 -3.52
N ASN A 24 7.19 25.84 -2.20
CA ASN A 24 8.34 26.46 -1.53
C ASN A 24 9.39 25.40 -1.16
N TRP A 25 10.65 25.69 -1.44
CA TRP A 25 11.80 24.82 -1.14
C TRP A 25 12.90 25.62 -0.44
N ILE A 26 13.65 24.96 0.43
CA ILE A 26 14.90 25.52 0.98
C ILE A 26 15.95 25.37 -0.12
N SER A 27 16.63 26.45 -0.47
CA SER A 27 17.80 26.42 -1.36
C SER A 27 19.02 26.98 -0.66
N HIS A 28 20.20 26.54 -1.09
CA HIS A 28 21.49 26.96 -0.56
C HIS A 28 22.24 27.78 -1.61
N ASP A 29 22.59 29.01 -1.28
CA ASP A 29 23.37 29.90 -2.13
C ASP A 29 24.85 29.48 -2.10
N GLN A 30 25.28 28.73 -3.12
CA GLN A 30 26.65 28.26 -3.28
C GLN A 30 27.21 28.63 -4.65
N SER A 31 28.54 28.76 -4.72
CA SER A 31 29.24 28.87 -5.99
C SER A 31 29.05 27.59 -6.84
N SER A 32 29.02 27.75 -8.16
CA SER A 32 28.82 26.66 -9.11
C SER A 32 29.79 25.48 -8.90
N GLY A 33 31.07 25.77 -8.62
CA GLY A 33 32.07 24.73 -8.35
C GLY A 33 31.81 23.96 -7.05
N SER A 34 31.44 24.65 -5.97
CA SER A 34 31.11 24.01 -4.69
C SER A 34 29.83 23.16 -4.79
N ALA A 35 28.84 23.65 -5.54
CA ALA A 35 27.61 22.92 -5.79
C ALA A 35 27.85 21.66 -6.64
N ALA A 36 28.69 21.72 -7.67
CA ALA A 36 29.05 20.54 -8.47
C ALA A 36 29.74 19.46 -7.63
N LEU A 37 30.70 19.84 -6.77
CA LEU A 37 31.37 18.91 -5.85
C LEU A 37 30.39 18.31 -4.84
N THR A 38 29.50 19.13 -4.28
CA THR A 38 28.48 18.68 -3.31
C THR A 38 27.49 17.72 -3.97
N SER A 39 27.03 18.06 -5.17
CA SER A 39 26.16 17.23 -6.02
C SER A 39 26.81 15.86 -6.29
N HIS A 40 28.09 15.84 -6.69
CA HIS A 40 28.83 14.60 -6.88
C HIS A 40 28.91 13.76 -5.61
N ARG A 41 29.23 14.37 -4.46
CA ARG A 41 29.29 13.67 -3.17
C ARG A 41 27.93 13.07 -2.78
N LEU A 42 26.84 13.81 -2.98
CA LEU A 42 25.48 13.33 -2.72
C LEU A 42 25.12 12.16 -3.66
N TYR A 43 25.55 12.22 -4.92
CA TYR A 43 25.37 11.13 -5.89
C TYR A 43 26.09 9.85 -5.46
N THR A 44 27.37 9.95 -5.08
CA THR A 44 28.14 8.80 -4.57
C THR A 44 27.47 8.20 -3.32
N LEU A 45 27.01 9.04 -2.39
CA LEU A 45 26.29 8.57 -1.20
C LEU A 45 24.99 7.86 -1.56
N ALA A 46 24.21 8.38 -2.52
CA ALA A 46 22.98 7.75 -2.99
C ALA A 46 23.25 6.40 -3.66
N LEU A 47 24.28 6.32 -4.52
CA LEU A 47 24.68 5.08 -5.18
C LEU A 47 25.14 4.02 -4.17
N ASN A 48 25.97 4.41 -3.19
CA ASN A 48 26.41 3.50 -2.12
C ASN A 48 25.23 3.02 -1.28
N THR A 49 24.29 3.91 -0.96
CA THR A 49 23.09 3.54 -0.19
C THR A 49 22.20 2.59 -0.98
N TRP A 50 22.07 2.75 -2.31
CA TRP A 50 21.38 1.79 -3.17
C TRP A 50 22.07 0.42 -3.15
N VAL A 51 23.39 0.36 -3.37
CA VAL A 51 24.16 -0.89 -3.35
C VAL A 51 24.05 -1.60 -1.99
N GLU A 52 24.20 -0.88 -0.88
CA GLU A 52 24.03 -1.43 0.47
C GLU A 52 22.60 -1.94 0.69
N SER A 53 21.59 -1.21 0.20
CA SER A 53 20.19 -1.63 0.30
C SER A 53 19.93 -2.93 -0.47
N CYS A 54 20.54 -3.09 -1.65
CA CYS A 54 20.49 -4.33 -2.42
C CYS A 54 21.20 -5.49 -1.69
N GLN A 55 22.32 -5.22 -1.00
CA GLN A 55 23.03 -6.24 -0.23
C GLN A 55 22.25 -6.72 1.00
N HIS A 56 21.44 -5.85 1.59
CA HIS A 56 20.60 -6.15 2.74
C HIS A 56 19.17 -6.59 2.37
N ASP A 57 18.85 -6.72 1.08
CA ASP A 57 17.51 -6.98 0.55
C ASP A 57 16.42 -6.07 1.15
N ASN A 58 16.79 -4.81 1.46
CA ASN A 58 15.84 -3.84 1.99
C ASN A 58 15.05 -3.22 0.84
N ARG A 59 13.98 -3.90 0.42
CA ARG A 59 13.16 -3.52 -0.74
C ARG A 59 12.71 -2.06 -0.72
N THR A 60 12.25 -1.54 0.41
CA THR A 60 11.80 -0.13 0.49
C THR A 60 12.95 0.84 0.21
N ALA A 61 14.13 0.58 0.79
CA ALA A 61 15.31 1.41 0.55
C ALA A 61 15.86 1.25 -0.88
N MET A 62 15.87 0.02 -1.42
CA MET A 62 16.22 -0.25 -2.81
C MET A 62 15.37 0.56 -3.77
N TYR A 63 14.04 0.53 -3.59
CA TYR A 63 13.08 1.28 -4.39
C TYR A 63 13.29 2.79 -4.28
N GLU A 64 13.35 3.35 -3.07
CA GLU A 64 13.48 4.80 -2.88
C GLU A 64 14.82 5.32 -3.42
N ALA A 65 15.91 4.56 -3.26
CA ALA A 65 17.21 4.93 -3.80
C ALA A 65 17.23 4.88 -5.33
N ALA A 66 16.66 3.81 -5.92
CA ALA A 66 16.58 3.69 -7.37
C ALA A 66 15.74 4.81 -8.00
N MET A 67 14.59 5.13 -7.37
CA MET A 67 13.74 6.25 -7.80
C MET A 67 14.44 7.60 -7.66
N LEU A 68 15.15 7.86 -6.56
CA LEU A 68 15.92 9.09 -6.39
C LEU A 68 16.97 9.25 -7.50
N LEU A 69 17.73 8.19 -7.80
CA LEU A 69 18.75 8.20 -8.83
C LEU A 69 18.15 8.42 -10.23
N LEU A 70 17.09 7.71 -10.60
CA LEU A 70 16.43 7.90 -11.90
C LEU A 70 15.82 9.31 -12.06
N GLN A 71 15.26 9.88 -10.98
CA GLN A 71 14.79 11.26 -10.98
C GLN A 71 15.93 12.24 -11.21
N TRP A 72 17.11 11.96 -10.64
CA TRP A 72 18.31 12.76 -10.82
C TRP A 72 18.93 12.61 -12.21
N TYR A 73 18.83 11.42 -12.82
CA TYR A 73 19.20 11.22 -14.22
C TYR A 73 18.27 11.99 -15.17
N ARG A 74 16.97 12.02 -14.88
CA ARG A 74 15.99 12.78 -15.67
C ARG A 74 16.27 14.29 -15.67
N THR A 75 16.94 14.83 -14.65
CA THR A 75 17.37 16.24 -14.66
C THR A 75 18.58 16.51 -15.56
N ARG A 76 19.14 15.48 -16.21
CA ARG A 76 20.34 15.53 -17.09
C ARG A 76 21.61 16.04 -16.41
N THR A 77 21.59 16.15 -15.09
CA THR A 77 22.73 16.57 -14.27
C THR A 77 23.71 15.42 -14.01
N VAL A 78 23.25 14.18 -14.19
CA VAL A 78 24.05 12.97 -14.03
C VAL A 78 23.77 12.07 -15.23
N ALA A 79 24.84 11.55 -15.85
CA ALA A 79 24.76 10.52 -16.87
C ALA A 79 25.04 9.15 -16.23
N PHE A 80 24.26 8.14 -16.60
CA PHE A 80 24.45 6.78 -16.10
C PHE A 80 25.17 5.91 -17.13
N PRO A 81 26.18 5.14 -16.71
CA PRO A 81 26.63 3.99 -17.47
C PRO A 81 25.45 3.02 -17.71
N PRO A 82 25.36 2.37 -18.89
CA PRO A 82 24.29 1.42 -19.19
C PRO A 82 24.07 0.34 -18.11
N ALA A 83 25.16 -0.13 -17.48
CA ALA A 83 25.10 -1.10 -16.39
C ALA A 83 24.35 -0.58 -15.14
N ILE A 84 24.57 0.68 -14.76
CA ILE A 84 23.86 1.29 -13.63
C ILE A 84 22.39 1.51 -14.00
N TYR A 85 22.12 1.97 -15.22
CA TYR A 85 20.75 2.17 -15.70
C TYR A 85 19.95 0.85 -15.69
N LEU A 86 20.55 -0.23 -16.21
CA LEU A 86 20.01 -1.59 -16.17
C LEU A 86 19.72 -2.01 -14.71
N GLY A 87 20.71 -1.91 -13.82
CA GLY A 87 20.58 -2.29 -12.42
C GLY A 87 19.48 -1.53 -11.66
N LEU A 88 19.33 -0.22 -11.92
CA LEU A 88 18.30 0.60 -11.28
C LEU A 88 16.89 0.20 -11.73
N LEU A 89 16.68 -0.04 -13.04
CA LEU A 89 15.38 -0.46 -13.55
C LEU A 89 15.01 -1.87 -13.11
N THR A 90 15.95 -2.82 -13.09
CA THR A 90 15.68 -4.17 -12.57
C THR A 90 15.44 -4.17 -11.07
N THR A 91 16.09 -3.27 -10.32
CA THR A 91 15.77 -3.04 -8.90
C THR A 91 14.31 -2.60 -8.73
N ILE A 92 13.79 -1.72 -9.60
CA ILE A 92 12.38 -1.31 -9.56
C ILE A 92 11.45 -2.48 -9.90
N CYS A 93 11.83 -3.40 -10.79
CA CYS A 93 11.02 -4.59 -11.06
C CYS A 93 10.82 -5.48 -9.83
N VAL A 94 11.78 -5.51 -8.89
CA VAL A 94 11.70 -6.29 -7.64
C VAL A 94 10.98 -5.54 -6.53
N ALA A 95 11.35 -4.28 -6.35
CA ALA A 95 11.03 -3.52 -5.15
C ALA A 95 9.93 -2.47 -5.34
N GLY A 96 9.60 -2.14 -6.60
CA GLY A 96 8.68 -1.08 -6.94
C GLY A 96 7.20 -1.47 -6.79
N PRO A 97 6.31 -0.46 -6.64
CA PRO A 97 4.88 -0.70 -6.77
C PRO A 97 4.54 -1.14 -8.20
N MET A 98 3.47 -1.91 -8.35
CA MET A 98 3.08 -2.56 -9.61
C MET A 98 3.13 -1.63 -10.84
N LYS A 99 2.63 -0.39 -10.72
CA LYS A 99 2.68 0.59 -11.82
C LYS A 99 4.11 0.88 -12.28
N LEU A 100 5.03 1.07 -11.34
CA LEU A 100 6.43 1.36 -11.67
C LEU A 100 7.18 0.12 -12.14
N VAL A 101 6.80 -1.08 -11.70
CA VAL A 101 7.27 -2.34 -12.29
C VAL A 101 6.88 -2.42 -13.77
N ILE A 102 5.64 -2.06 -14.10
CA ILE A 102 5.15 -1.97 -15.48
C ILE A 102 5.98 -0.96 -16.28
N ASP A 103 6.11 0.27 -15.77
CA ASP A 103 6.86 1.34 -16.46
C ASP A 103 8.35 0.97 -16.65
N ALA A 104 8.98 0.37 -15.63
CA ALA A 104 10.36 -0.10 -15.70
C ALA A 104 10.52 -1.25 -16.71
N THR A 105 9.57 -2.19 -16.74
CA THR A 105 9.58 -3.30 -17.71
C THR A 105 9.43 -2.80 -19.13
N HIS A 106 8.53 -1.85 -19.37
CA HIS A 106 8.36 -1.23 -20.69
C HIS A 106 9.63 -0.45 -21.10
N SER A 107 10.25 0.26 -20.16
CA SER A 107 11.49 0.99 -20.39
C SER A 107 12.64 0.04 -20.74
N LEU A 108 12.77 -1.08 -20.03
CA LEU A 108 13.80 -2.11 -20.30
C LEU A 108 13.58 -2.81 -21.64
N TYR A 109 12.33 -3.12 -21.99
CA TYR A 109 12.00 -3.70 -23.30
C TYR A 109 12.42 -2.76 -24.43
N ASN A 110 12.02 -1.49 -24.38
CA ASN A 110 12.39 -0.50 -25.39
C ASN A 110 13.91 -0.27 -25.41
N ALA A 111 14.55 -0.11 -24.25
CA ALA A 111 16.00 0.07 -24.16
C ALA A 111 16.79 -1.13 -24.72
N THR A 112 16.23 -2.34 -24.64
CA THR A 112 16.85 -3.54 -25.22
C THR A 112 16.68 -3.56 -26.74
N LEU A 113 15.52 -3.18 -27.27
CA LEU A 113 15.29 -3.04 -28.71
C LEU A 113 16.15 -1.93 -29.33
N ASP A 114 16.31 -0.82 -28.63
CA ASP A 114 17.12 0.34 -29.05
C ASP A 114 18.63 0.13 -28.82
N MET A 115 19.07 -1.07 -28.40
CA MET A 115 20.46 -1.43 -28.10
C MET A 115 21.13 -0.57 -27.01
N VAL A 116 20.35 0.15 -26.19
CA VAL A 116 20.83 0.88 -25.00
C VAL A 116 21.25 -0.10 -23.90
N THR A 117 20.50 -1.20 -23.75
CA THR A 117 20.83 -2.33 -22.87
C THR A 117 20.97 -3.59 -23.72
N PRO A 118 22.11 -3.76 -24.43
CA PRO A 118 22.30 -4.86 -25.37
C PRO A 118 22.39 -6.21 -24.65
N VAL A 119 22.13 -7.31 -25.35
CA VAL A 119 22.04 -8.67 -24.76
C VAL A 119 23.32 -9.08 -24.01
N GLU A 120 24.49 -8.64 -24.50
CA GLU A 120 25.78 -8.91 -23.86
C GLU A 120 25.87 -8.27 -22.47
N LEU A 121 25.28 -7.08 -22.30
CA LEU A 121 25.26 -6.38 -21.01
C LEU A 121 24.46 -7.16 -19.97
N TRP A 122 23.35 -7.77 -20.37
CA TRP A 122 22.54 -8.64 -19.51
C TRP A 122 23.32 -9.87 -19.07
N SER A 123 24.05 -10.51 -20.00
CA SER A 123 24.90 -11.66 -19.67
C SER A 123 26.02 -11.33 -18.68
N ALA A 124 26.56 -10.10 -18.75
CA ALA A 124 27.56 -9.61 -17.81
C ALA A 124 27.01 -9.33 -16.40
N HIS A 125 25.69 -9.14 -16.27
CA HIS A 125 24.98 -8.79 -15.04
C HIS A 125 23.85 -9.78 -14.75
N ALA A 126 24.17 -11.06 -14.58
CA ALA A 126 23.18 -12.12 -14.35
C ALA A 126 22.15 -11.80 -13.25
N GLY A 127 22.56 -11.13 -12.16
CA GLY A 127 21.64 -10.72 -11.09
C GLY A 127 20.52 -9.76 -11.54
N SER A 128 20.73 -8.98 -12.61
CA SER A 128 19.68 -8.15 -13.21
C SER A 128 18.62 -8.98 -13.92
N ILE A 129 18.96 -10.16 -14.45
CA ILE A 129 18.01 -11.10 -15.06
C ILE A 129 17.10 -11.68 -13.98
N ASP A 130 17.68 -12.09 -12.84
CA ASP A 130 16.92 -12.64 -11.71
C ASP A 130 15.94 -11.61 -11.12
N GLN A 131 16.38 -10.35 -11.04
CA GLN A 131 15.55 -9.24 -10.62
C GLN A 131 14.45 -8.94 -11.64
N PHE A 132 14.77 -8.93 -12.93
CA PHE A 132 13.81 -8.63 -13.98
C PHE A 132 12.69 -9.68 -14.10
N ALA A 133 13.00 -10.95 -13.83
CA ALA A 133 12.02 -12.03 -13.82
C ALA A 133 10.86 -11.84 -12.83
N HIS A 134 11.00 -10.97 -11.81
CA HIS A 134 9.87 -10.60 -10.95
C HIS A 134 8.73 -9.90 -11.70
N ALA A 135 9.00 -9.28 -12.85
CA ALA A 135 7.96 -8.66 -13.66
C ALA A 135 6.98 -9.68 -14.27
N LEU A 136 7.32 -10.98 -14.28
CA LEU A 136 6.41 -12.06 -14.70
C LEU A 136 5.24 -12.27 -13.74
N GLU A 137 5.36 -11.84 -12.48
CA GLU A 137 4.32 -11.98 -11.44
C GLU A 137 3.24 -10.88 -11.54
N VAL A 138 3.42 -9.89 -12.41
CA VAL A 138 2.48 -8.77 -12.57
C VAL A 138 1.22 -9.24 -13.31
N PRO A 139 -0.01 -8.90 -12.87
CA PRO A 139 -1.26 -9.33 -13.52
C PRO A 139 -1.56 -8.64 -14.87
N SER A 140 -0.58 -7.95 -15.47
CA SER A 140 -0.74 -7.20 -16.72
C SER A 140 -0.22 -8.02 -17.88
N ARG A 141 -1.13 -8.48 -18.75
CA ARG A 141 -0.82 -9.27 -19.96
C ARG A 141 0.27 -8.61 -20.82
N VAL A 142 0.15 -7.30 -21.08
CA VAL A 142 1.09 -6.56 -21.93
C VAL A 142 2.50 -6.54 -21.30
N THR A 143 2.57 -6.33 -19.99
CA THR A 143 3.83 -6.24 -19.26
C THR A 143 4.55 -7.58 -19.20
N VAL A 144 3.82 -8.66 -18.89
CA VAL A 144 4.38 -10.01 -18.87
C VAL A 144 4.84 -10.43 -20.26
N THR A 145 4.09 -10.10 -21.31
CA THR A 145 4.52 -10.34 -22.70
C THR A 145 5.86 -9.68 -22.98
N LYS A 146 6.02 -8.38 -22.68
CA LYS A 146 7.28 -7.66 -22.88
C LYS A 146 8.43 -8.23 -22.04
N CYS A 147 8.17 -8.61 -20.79
CA CYS A 147 9.15 -9.26 -19.93
C CYS A 147 9.61 -10.59 -20.53
N ALA A 148 8.68 -11.48 -20.88
CA ALA A 148 8.97 -12.78 -21.46
C ALA A 148 9.69 -12.67 -22.80
N THR A 149 9.30 -11.75 -23.68
CA THR A 149 10.01 -11.50 -24.95
C THR A 149 11.44 -11.00 -24.70
N THR A 150 11.66 -10.08 -23.76
CA THR A 150 13.00 -9.58 -23.42
C THR A 150 13.88 -10.70 -22.88
N LEU A 151 13.37 -11.52 -21.96
CA LEU A 151 14.08 -12.70 -21.44
C LEU A 151 14.42 -13.68 -22.58
N ALA A 152 13.48 -13.98 -23.47
CA ALA A 152 13.71 -14.87 -24.60
C ALA A 152 14.81 -14.34 -25.55
N MET A 153 14.85 -13.01 -25.80
CA MET A 153 15.95 -12.38 -26.56
C MET A 153 17.30 -12.55 -25.86
N ILE A 154 17.34 -12.36 -24.54
CA ILE A 154 18.56 -12.51 -23.73
C ILE A 154 19.09 -13.95 -23.78
N PHE A 155 18.21 -14.95 -23.60
CA PHE A 155 18.60 -16.36 -23.60
C PHE A 155 18.98 -16.89 -25.00
N LYS A 156 18.41 -16.33 -26.07
CA LYS A 156 18.73 -16.71 -27.45
C LYS A 156 19.99 -16.03 -27.99
N GLY A 157 20.22 -14.78 -27.59
CA GLY A 157 21.23 -13.90 -28.20
C GLY A 157 22.64 -14.01 -27.64
N GLY A 158 22.90 -14.83 -26.63
CA GLY A 158 24.22 -14.89 -25.99
C GLY A 158 24.50 -16.19 -25.24
N PRO A 159 25.68 -16.32 -24.61
CA PRO A 159 25.97 -17.44 -23.73
C PRO A 159 24.94 -17.49 -22.60
N VAL A 160 24.38 -18.67 -22.36
CA VAL A 160 23.29 -18.85 -21.38
C VAL A 160 23.77 -18.33 -20.01
N PRO A 161 23.14 -17.25 -19.50
CA PRO A 161 23.54 -16.67 -18.22
C PRO A 161 23.25 -17.67 -17.11
N THR A 162 24.07 -17.66 -16.07
CA THR A 162 23.80 -18.47 -14.87
C THR A 162 22.56 -17.90 -14.18
N VAL A 163 21.47 -18.67 -14.18
CA VAL A 163 20.19 -18.28 -13.57
C VAL A 163 20.06 -18.90 -12.19
N VAL A 164 19.59 -18.13 -11.20
CA VAL A 164 19.35 -18.63 -9.84
C VAL A 164 18.08 -19.50 -9.83
N PRO A 165 18.01 -20.60 -9.05
CA PRO A 165 16.83 -21.47 -8.99
C PRO A 165 15.50 -20.73 -8.75
N ALA A 166 15.51 -19.66 -7.95
CA ALA A 166 14.33 -18.83 -7.71
C ALA A 166 13.74 -18.21 -8.99
N THR A 167 14.58 -17.90 -9.98
CA THR A 167 14.14 -17.37 -11.27
C THR A 167 13.49 -18.46 -12.12
N ILE A 168 14.00 -19.70 -12.06
CA ILE A 168 13.41 -20.86 -12.72
C ILE A 168 12.00 -21.11 -12.16
N THR A 169 11.84 -21.12 -10.83
CA THR A 169 10.53 -21.29 -10.17
C THR A 169 9.53 -20.20 -10.57
N LYS A 170 9.97 -18.96 -10.78
CA LYS A 170 9.10 -17.88 -11.29
C LYS A 170 8.68 -18.12 -12.73
N ILE A 171 9.59 -18.59 -13.59
CA ILE A 171 9.26 -18.95 -14.97
C ILE A 171 8.25 -20.09 -14.98
N GLU A 172 8.45 -21.14 -14.19
CA GLU A 172 7.51 -22.27 -14.03
C GLU A 172 6.13 -21.81 -13.53
N THR A 173 6.11 -20.94 -12.51
CA THR A 173 4.86 -20.36 -11.98
C THR A 173 4.15 -19.52 -13.03
N ALA A 174 4.89 -18.71 -13.79
CA ALA A 174 4.34 -17.88 -14.86
C ALA A 174 3.82 -18.72 -16.04
N ILE A 175 4.45 -19.84 -16.38
CA ILE A 175 3.95 -20.78 -17.39
C ILE A 175 2.57 -21.31 -16.99
N ARG A 176 2.40 -21.70 -15.72
CA ARG A 176 1.11 -22.17 -15.19
C ARG A 176 0.06 -21.06 -15.15
N GLN A 177 0.44 -19.87 -14.69
CA GLN A 177 -0.48 -18.75 -14.55
C GLN A 177 -0.97 -18.19 -15.90
N TRP A 178 -0.09 -18.15 -16.89
CA TRP A 178 -0.34 -17.52 -18.19
C TRP A 178 -0.49 -18.53 -19.33
N SER A 179 -0.83 -19.79 -19.02
CA SER A 179 -1.05 -20.84 -20.02
C SER A 179 -2.18 -20.50 -20.99
N HIS A 180 -3.15 -19.69 -20.54
CA HIS A 180 -4.27 -19.22 -21.33
C HIS A 180 -3.94 -18.04 -22.27
N VAL A 181 -2.75 -17.42 -22.17
CA VAL A 181 -2.33 -16.33 -23.05
C VAL A 181 -1.22 -16.79 -23.98
N TYR A 182 -1.52 -16.92 -25.27
CA TYR A 182 -0.65 -17.55 -26.26
C TYR A 182 0.76 -16.93 -26.31
N ARG A 183 0.85 -15.61 -26.51
CA ARG A 183 2.14 -14.92 -26.70
C ARG A 183 3.06 -15.02 -25.48
N ILE A 184 2.48 -15.07 -24.30
CA ILE A 184 3.22 -15.20 -23.04
C ILE A 184 3.71 -16.64 -22.89
N SER A 185 2.81 -17.62 -23.01
CA SER A 185 3.18 -19.04 -22.84
C SER A 185 4.25 -19.46 -23.86
N ASP A 186 4.12 -19.12 -25.14
CA ASP A 186 5.14 -19.45 -26.15
C ASP A 186 6.53 -18.87 -25.80
N SER A 187 6.58 -17.61 -25.37
CA SER A 187 7.84 -16.96 -24.98
C SER A 187 8.48 -17.65 -23.77
N LEU A 188 7.69 -17.97 -22.75
CA LEU A 188 8.16 -18.63 -21.52
C LEU A 188 8.61 -20.08 -21.78
N GLU A 189 7.88 -20.83 -22.60
CA GLU A 189 8.23 -22.18 -22.99
C GLU A 189 9.56 -22.23 -23.75
N ARG A 190 9.82 -21.25 -24.64
CA ARG A 190 11.12 -21.13 -25.34
C ARG A 190 12.27 -20.89 -24.37
N ILE A 191 12.05 -20.05 -23.37
CA ILE A 191 13.03 -19.80 -22.30
C ILE A 191 13.28 -21.10 -21.52
N TYR A 192 12.22 -21.79 -21.11
CA TYR A 192 12.33 -23.00 -20.31
C TYR A 192 13.08 -24.12 -21.04
N ILE A 193 12.78 -24.35 -22.33
CA ILE A 193 13.50 -25.32 -23.17
C ILE A 193 14.95 -24.90 -23.39
N CYS A 194 15.23 -23.61 -23.60
CA CYS A 194 16.60 -23.11 -23.73
C CYS A 194 17.40 -23.39 -22.44
N LEU A 195 16.80 -23.17 -21.27
CA LEU A 195 17.43 -23.48 -19.99
C LEU A 195 17.68 -24.98 -19.83
N THR A 196 16.69 -25.85 -20.02
CA THR A 196 16.86 -27.31 -19.83
C THR A 196 17.91 -27.91 -20.78
N THR A 197 17.91 -27.49 -22.05
CA THR A 197 18.88 -27.95 -23.05
C THR A 197 20.31 -27.53 -22.76
N HIS A 198 20.54 -26.32 -22.22
CA HIS A 198 21.89 -25.84 -21.95
C HIS A 198 22.43 -26.24 -20.58
N THR A 199 21.56 -26.43 -19.59
CA THR A 199 22.00 -26.80 -18.23
C THR A 199 22.41 -28.27 -18.14
N SER A 200 21.88 -29.12 -19.01
CA SER A 200 22.24 -30.55 -19.09
C SER A 200 23.67 -30.81 -19.62
N VAL A 201 24.31 -29.83 -20.25
CA VAL A 201 25.63 -29.98 -20.88
C VAL A 201 26.78 -29.64 -19.92
N VAL A 202 26.53 -28.93 -18.82
CA VAL A 202 27.58 -28.48 -17.90
C VAL A 202 27.60 -29.34 -16.62
N ALA A 203 27.82 -30.64 -16.78
CA ALA A 203 28.28 -31.47 -15.67
C ALA A 203 29.75 -31.10 -15.37
N VAL A 204 29.97 -30.14 -14.47
CA VAL A 204 31.34 -29.78 -14.04
C VAL A 204 31.99 -31.04 -13.45
N PRO A 205 33.12 -31.52 -13.99
CA PRO A 205 33.82 -32.65 -13.41
C PRO A 205 34.22 -32.30 -11.99
N LYS A 206 33.65 -33.01 -10.99
CA LYS A 206 33.98 -32.87 -9.56
C LYS A 206 35.50 -32.90 -9.28
N GLN A 207 36.31 -33.41 -10.21
CA GLN A 207 37.78 -33.43 -10.15
C GLN A 207 38.47 -32.07 -10.25
N ARG A 208 37.93 -31.07 -10.97
CA ARG A 208 38.60 -29.74 -11.09
C ARG A 208 38.41 -28.86 -9.85
N PHE A 209 37.32 -29.06 -9.12
CA PHE A 209 37.04 -28.32 -7.88
C PHE A 209 37.99 -28.72 -6.74
N MET A 210 38.33 -30.01 -6.63
CA MET A 210 39.31 -30.51 -5.65
C MET A 210 40.76 -30.06 -5.95
N ALA A 211 41.13 -29.90 -7.22
CA ALA A 211 42.46 -29.41 -7.61
C ALA A 211 42.66 -27.92 -7.28
N ALA A 212 41.64 -27.08 -7.51
CA ALA A 212 41.66 -25.67 -7.14
C ALA A 212 41.65 -25.47 -5.60
N TYR A 213 40.95 -26.33 -4.86
CA TYR A 213 40.94 -26.31 -3.40
C TYR A 213 42.30 -26.71 -2.79
N ARG A 214 43.02 -27.68 -3.39
CA ARG A 214 44.38 -28.05 -2.98
C ARG A 214 45.42 -26.95 -3.29
N LEU A 215 45.31 -26.27 -4.42
CA LEU A 215 46.20 -25.14 -4.76
C LEU A 215 45.99 -23.93 -3.82
N LEU A 216 44.76 -23.69 -3.35
CA LEU A 216 44.45 -22.62 -2.40
C LEU A 216 44.86 -22.94 -0.96
N GLN A 217 44.89 -24.22 -0.55
CA GLN A 217 45.49 -24.60 0.75
C GLN A 217 47.01 -24.39 0.78
N VAL A 218 47.69 -24.55 -0.36
CA VAL A 218 49.13 -24.26 -0.50
C VAL A 218 49.40 -22.75 -0.59
N ALA A 219 48.48 -21.95 -1.14
CA ALA A 219 48.60 -20.49 -1.13
C ALA A 219 48.34 -19.87 0.26
N ARG A 220 47.59 -20.55 1.14
CA ARG A 220 47.28 -20.07 2.50
C ARG A 220 48.44 -20.24 3.49
N THR A 221 49.43 -21.09 3.17
CA THR A 221 50.66 -21.23 3.95
C THR A 221 51.78 -20.27 3.50
N ILE A 222 51.59 -19.58 2.37
CA ILE A 222 52.53 -18.60 1.83
C ILE A 222 51.87 -17.21 1.83
N THR A 223 51.71 -16.63 3.02
CA THR A 223 51.50 -15.18 3.14
C THR A 223 52.72 -14.56 3.82
N PRO A 224 53.43 -13.61 3.18
CA PRO A 224 54.55 -12.95 3.80
C PRO A 224 54.07 -11.91 4.82
N ARG A 225 54.54 -12.11 6.04
CA ARG A 225 55.09 -11.12 6.97
C ARG A 225 55.35 -9.73 6.35
N ARG A 226 54.71 -8.70 6.94
CA ARG A 226 55.08 -7.27 7.00
C ARG A 226 55.31 -6.49 5.70
N LEU A 227 54.49 -5.45 5.50
CA LEU A 227 54.96 -4.08 5.23
C LEU A 227 54.13 -3.10 6.09
N SER A 228 54.54 -2.96 7.34
CA SER A 228 54.30 -1.76 8.13
C SER A 228 55.67 -1.25 8.57
N GLY A 229 56.10 -0.18 7.91
CA GLY A 229 57.14 0.76 8.30
C GLY A 229 56.66 2.09 7.72
N SER A 230 56.86 3.24 8.35
CA SER A 230 57.73 3.62 9.47
C SER A 230 57.23 4.99 9.94
N GLY A 231 57.25 5.21 11.26
CA GLY A 231 56.89 6.48 11.89
C GLY A 231 57.02 6.34 13.41
N ASN A 232 58.27 6.35 13.87
CA ASN A 232 58.68 6.12 15.26
C ASN A 232 58.36 7.27 16.22
N VAL A 233 58.53 6.92 17.51
CA VAL A 233 58.73 7.74 18.74
C VAL A 233 57.43 7.94 19.55
N ALA A 234 57.25 7.43 20.78
CA ALA A 234 58.10 6.69 21.72
C ALA A 234 57.23 6.07 22.87
N ARG A 235 57.77 4.99 23.49
CA ARG A 235 57.75 4.54 24.92
C ARG A 235 56.54 4.91 25.82
N ALA A 236 56.01 4.07 26.72
CA ALA A 236 56.47 2.80 27.30
C ALA A 236 55.32 2.10 28.09
N ALA A 237 55.52 0.78 28.31
CA ALA A 237 55.01 -0.11 29.38
C ALA A 237 53.50 -0.47 29.37
N MET A 238 53.09 -1.74 29.14
CA MET A 238 53.07 -2.90 30.09
C MET A 238 52.41 -2.48 31.42
N GLU A 239 51.29 -3.04 31.89
CA GLU A 239 51.00 -4.46 32.07
C GLU A 239 49.56 -4.66 32.60
N SER A 240 49.07 -5.91 32.47
CA SER A 240 48.14 -6.61 33.37
C SER A 240 46.61 -6.59 33.14
N PHE A 241 46.09 -7.81 33.19
CA PHE A 241 44.71 -8.28 33.19
C PHE A 241 43.94 -7.85 34.45
N GLY A 242 42.64 -7.57 34.32
CA GLY A 242 41.70 -7.57 35.45
C GLY A 242 40.29 -7.04 35.11
N PRO A 243 39.19 -7.66 35.60
CA PRO A 243 37.82 -7.57 35.03
C PRO A 243 36.97 -6.40 35.60
N PRO A 244 35.73 -6.18 35.13
CA PRO A 244 35.05 -4.89 35.28
C PRO A 244 34.36 -4.77 36.65
N ARG A 245 34.54 -3.62 37.30
CA ARG A 245 33.67 -3.18 38.39
C ARG A 245 32.93 -1.92 38.01
N VAL A 246 31.61 -2.08 38.07
CA VAL A 246 30.56 -1.07 38.16
C VAL A 246 30.94 0.04 39.15
N LEU A 247 30.72 1.30 38.77
CA LEU A 247 30.04 2.32 39.59
C LEU A 247 29.78 3.59 38.76
N THR A 248 28.50 3.99 38.77
CA THR A 248 27.94 5.28 38.40
C THR A 248 28.35 6.38 39.42
N PRO A 249 27.75 7.59 39.38
CA PRO A 249 28.11 8.74 38.57
C PRO A 249 28.55 9.93 39.46
N SER A 250 29.21 10.94 38.90
CA SER A 250 29.18 12.25 39.56
C SER A 250 29.25 13.42 38.58
N PHE A 251 28.22 14.24 38.71
CA PHE A 251 28.11 15.60 38.23
C PHE A 251 29.30 16.43 38.72
N THR A 252 29.83 17.30 37.86
CA THR A 252 30.26 18.63 38.32
C THR A 252 30.11 19.67 37.22
N LYS A 253 29.25 20.64 37.51
CA LYS A 253 29.15 21.96 36.88
C LYS A 253 30.47 22.72 37.06
N ARG A 254 30.94 23.40 36.01
CA ARG A 254 31.47 24.78 36.08
C ARG A 254 31.64 25.31 34.64
N ARG A 255 30.85 26.31 34.23
CA ARG A 255 30.84 27.75 34.54
C ARG A 255 31.77 28.52 33.59
N ILE A 256 31.08 29.33 32.79
CA ILE A 256 31.49 30.35 31.85
C ILE A 256 32.40 31.40 32.50
N ALA A 257 33.40 31.86 31.74
CA ALA A 257 33.91 33.24 31.76
C ALA A 257 34.86 33.47 30.55
N PRO A 258 35.07 34.72 30.11
CA PRO A 258 35.01 35.06 28.69
C PRO A 258 36.20 35.90 28.16
N VAL A 259 36.10 36.30 26.89
CA VAL A 259 36.74 37.47 26.23
C VAL A 259 38.28 37.49 26.13
N THR A 260 38.81 37.60 24.91
CA THR A 260 39.63 38.76 24.51
C THR A 260 39.80 38.85 23.00
N LYS A 261 39.52 40.06 22.49
CA LYS A 261 39.85 40.55 21.16
C LYS A 261 41.36 40.83 21.10
N ALA A 262 41.98 40.57 19.95
CA ALA A 262 43.18 41.28 19.53
C ALA A 262 43.10 41.51 18.03
N ALA A 263 43.06 42.79 17.67
CA ALA A 263 43.23 43.33 16.32
C ALA A 263 44.70 43.75 16.18
N PHE A 264 45.32 43.52 15.03
CA PHE A 264 46.54 44.16 14.49
C PHE A 264 46.83 43.40 13.17
N SER A 265 47.31 43.93 12.06
CA SER A 265 47.42 45.27 11.45
C SER A 265 47.95 44.99 10.03
N MET A 266 47.68 45.93 9.12
CA MET A 266 48.12 45.99 7.73
C MET A 266 49.60 45.66 7.47
N ARG A 267 49.87 45.02 6.31
CA ARG A 267 50.88 45.52 5.36
C ARG A 267 50.68 44.96 3.94
N GLU A 268 50.40 45.86 2.99
CA GLU A 268 50.66 45.72 1.54
C GLU A 268 52.19 45.67 1.28
N PRO A 269 52.62 45.15 0.12
CA PRO A 269 53.06 46.09 -0.92
C PRO A 269 52.56 45.75 -2.34
N ARG A 270 52.40 46.82 -3.11
CA ARG A 270 52.01 46.85 -4.53
C ARG A 270 53.20 46.63 -5.47
N GLY A 271 52.89 46.05 -6.64
CA GLY A 271 53.44 46.40 -7.96
C GLY A 271 54.16 45.26 -8.71
N PRO A 272 54.28 45.31 -10.04
CA PRO A 272 53.27 45.68 -11.04
C PRO A 272 53.15 44.66 -12.22
N VAL A 273 51.98 44.70 -12.87
CA VAL A 273 51.67 44.53 -14.33
C VAL A 273 52.50 43.54 -15.18
N ALA A 274 51.82 42.48 -15.67
CA ALA A 274 51.85 42.04 -17.07
C ALA A 274 50.76 40.97 -17.33
N GLY A 275 49.80 41.26 -18.22
CA GLY A 275 49.15 40.21 -19.03
C GLY A 275 50.11 39.74 -20.13
N PRO A 276 49.84 38.67 -20.90
CA PRO A 276 48.52 38.38 -21.48
C PRO A 276 48.18 36.86 -21.59
N SER A 277 47.10 36.60 -22.33
CA SER A 277 46.76 35.36 -23.04
C SER A 277 45.81 34.39 -22.32
N ALA A 278 44.56 34.48 -22.78
CA ALA A 278 43.58 33.43 -22.72
C ALA A 278 44.10 32.19 -23.46
N SER A 279 44.46 31.17 -22.69
CA SER A 279 44.58 29.80 -23.17
C SER A 279 43.39 29.03 -22.63
N ALA A 280 42.60 28.47 -23.55
CA ALA A 280 41.51 27.56 -23.28
C ALA A 280 42.01 26.42 -22.37
N LEU A 281 41.48 26.36 -21.16
CA LEU A 281 41.68 25.23 -20.26
C LEU A 281 40.71 24.13 -20.71
N GLU A 282 41.23 23.18 -21.49
CA GLU A 282 40.56 21.89 -21.65
C GLU A 282 40.46 21.20 -20.27
N PRO A 283 39.30 20.64 -19.90
CA PRO A 283 39.18 19.88 -18.66
C PRO A 283 39.96 18.57 -18.78
N PRO A 284 40.75 18.17 -17.76
CA PRO A 284 41.53 16.95 -17.81
C PRO A 284 40.61 15.72 -17.79
N HIS A 285 40.99 14.76 -18.62
CA HIS A 285 40.38 13.47 -18.92
C HIS A 285 39.77 12.69 -17.74
N GLY A 286 38.63 12.06 -18.03
CA GLY A 286 37.86 11.16 -17.17
C GLY A 286 38.46 9.76 -16.92
N SER A 287 39.77 9.63 -16.72
CA SER A 287 40.42 8.33 -16.48
C SER A 287 40.27 7.83 -15.03
N THR A 288 40.17 8.72 -14.04
CA THR A 288 39.96 8.35 -12.62
C THR A 288 38.52 7.96 -12.29
N MET A 289 37.53 8.45 -13.05
CA MET A 289 36.11 8.12 -12.84
C MET A 289 35.76 6.70 -13.30
N ALA A 290 36.31 6.26 -14.43
CA ALA A 290 36.17 4.87 -14.89
C ALA A 290 36.89 3.91 -13.92
N ALA A 291 38.05 4.31 -13.38
CA ALA A 291 38.83 3.49 -12.46
C ALA A 291 38.13 3.25 -11.11
N TYR A 292 37.48 4.26 -10.52
CA TYR A 292 36.79 4.07 -9.22
C TYR A 292 35.51 3.24 -9.37
N GLY A 293 34.72 3.50 -10.43
CA GLY A 293 33.55 2.69 -10.78
C GLY A 293 33.94 1.23 -11.08
N ALA A 294 34.99 1.02 -11.87
CA ALA A 294 35.53 -0.30 -12.18
C ALA A 294 36.07 -1.00 -10.93
N THR A 295 36.73 -0.28 -10.01
CA THR A 295 37.30 -0.88 -8.79
C THR A 295 36.20 -1.35 -7.84
N VAL A 296 35.16 -0.54 -7.61
CA VAL A 296 34.00 -0.94 -6.81
C VAL A 296 33.25 -2.09 -7.47
N HIS A 297 33.04 -2.06 -8.78
CA HIS A 297 32.45 -3.19 -9.53
C HIS A 297 33.30 -4.46 -9.43
N THR A 298 34.63 -4.35 -9.49
CA THR A 298 35.55 -5.49 -9.45
C THR A 298 35.59 -6.12 -8.05
N LEU A 299 35.58 -5.30 -7.00
CA LEU A 299 35.53 -5.75 -5.61
C LEU A 299 34.17 -6.37 -5.26
N LEU A 300 33.07 -5.81 -5.76
CA LEU A 300 31.73 -6.38 -5.63
C LEU A 300 31.60 -7.70 -6.41
N ARG A 301 32.15 -7.77 -7.63
CA ARG A 301 32.21 -9.01 -8.43
C ARG A 301 33.05 -10.08 -7.75
N ALA A 302 34.16 -9.72 -7.11
CA ALA A 302 35.02 -10.65 -6.38
C ALA A 302 34.33 -11.18 -5.10
N LYS A 303 33.68 -10.30 -4.32
CA LYS A 303 32.94 -10.72 -3.11
C LYS A 303 31.71 -11.57 -3.46
N HIS A 304 30.97 -11.21 -4.51
CA HIS A 304 29.80 -11.98 -4.93
C HIS A 304 30.20 -13.34 -5.52
N LYS A 305 31.27 -13.41 -6.33
CA LYS A 305 31.87 -14.69 -6.76
C LYS A 305 32.35 -15.54 -5.58
N PHE A 306 32.91 -14.92 -4.54
CA PHE A 306 33.39 -15.63 -3.35
C PHE A 306 32.24 -16.16 -2.49
N MET A 307 31.18 -15.38 -2.26
CA MET A 307 29.98 -15.83 -1.53
C MET A 307 29.23 -16.92 -2.31
N ALA A 308 29.08 -16.75 -3.63
CA ALA A 308 28.47 -17.75 -4.51
C ALA A 308 29.32 -19.03 -4.66
N ALA A 309 30.62 -18.98 -4.36
CA ALA A 309 31.48 -20.16 -4.34
C ALA A 309 31.46 -20.91 -2.99
N LEU A 310 31.08 -20.23 -1.90
CA LEU A 310 30.95 -20.82 -0.56
C LEU A 310 29.62 -21.54 -0.36
N GLU A 311 28.55 -21.04 -0.98
CA GLU A 311 27.29 -21.76 -1.14
C GLU A 311 27.28 -22.38 -2.54
N ALA A 312 27.98 -23.51 -2.73
CA ALA A 312 27.88 -24.23 -4.00
C ALA A 312 26.40 -24.61 -4.20
N PRO A 313 25.66 -23.95 -5.11
CA PRO A 313 24.23 -24.18 -5.23
C PRO A 313 24.06 -25.62 -5.68
N SER A 314 23.09 -26.32 -5.08
CA SER A 314 22.60 -27.56 -5.70
C SER A 314 22.29 -27.25 -7.17
N PRO A 315 22.66 -28.13 -8.12
CA PRO A 315 22.32 -27.92 -9.52
C PRO A 315 20.83 -27.58 -9.62
N PRO A 316 20.45 -26.60 -10.45
CA PRO A 316 19.07 -26.18 -10.57
C PRO A 316 18.21 -27.41 -10.89
N SER A 317 17.27 -27.73 -10.00
CA SER A 317 16.31 -28.81 -10.20
C SER A 317 15.15 -28.26 -11.01
N PHE A 318 15.05 -28.71 -12.26
CA PHE A 318 13.89 -28.43 -13.11
C PHE A 318 12.75 -29.38 -12.72
N ASP A 319 11.52 -28.86 -12.64
CA ASP A 319 10.35 -29.70 -12.39
C ASP A 319 10.00 -30.46 -13.70
N PRO A 320 10.12 -31.80 -13.73
CA PRO A 320 9.83 -32.58 -14.93
C PRO A 320 8.35 -32.47 -15.33
N SER A 321 7.44 -32.23 -14.37
CA SER A 321 6.01 -32.08 -14.67
C SER A 321 5.72 -30.82 -15.48
N VAL A 322 6.49 -29.74 -15.24
CA VAL A 322 6.36 -28.50 -16.02
C VAL A 322 6.86 -28.73 -17.44
N LEU A 323 7.94 -29.49 -17.62
CA LEU A 323 8.44 -29.81 -18.95
C LEU A 323 7.42 -30.63 -19.76
N GLU A 324 6.86 -31.66 -19.16
CA GLU A 324 5.79 -32.48 -19.78
C GLU A 324 4.55 -31.64 -20.10
N GLN A 325 4.16 -30.74 -19.21
CA GLN A 325 3.06 -29.79 -19.44
C GLN A 325 3.36 -28.87 -20.63
N VAL A 326 4.57 -28.31 -20.71
CA VAL A 326 5.02 -27.46 -21.83
C VAL A 326 4.98 -28.22 -23.15
N GLU A 327 5.46 -29.47 -23.19
CA GLU A 327 5.41 -30.31 -24.38
C GLU A 327 3.96 -30.64 -24.79
N THR A 328 3.10 -30.97 -23.82
CA THR A 328 1.68 -31.24 -24.05
C THR A 328 0.93 -30.02 -24.57
N HIS A 329 1.17 -28.84 -24.00
CA HIS A 329 0.55 -27.59 -24.44
C HIS A 329 0.93 -27.26 -25.88
N ARG A 330 2.20 -27.42 -26.24
CA ARG A 330 2.67 -27.22 -27.63
C ARG A 330 2.05 -28.22 -28.60
N ALA A 331 1.99 -29.49 -28.23
CA ALA A 331 1.40 -30.54 -29.06
C ALA A 331 -0.10 -30.28 -29.32
N ARG A 332 -0.89 -29.98 -28.27
CA ARG A 332 -2.33 -29.68 -28.41
C ARG A 332 -2.60 -28.42 -29.23
N ARG A 333 -1.78 -27.39 -29.08
CA ARG A 333 -1.90 -26.16 -29.86
C ARG A 333 -1.62 -26.41 -31.33
N ASN A 334 -0.56 -27.13 -31.64
CA ASN A 334 -0.25 -27.52 -33.02
C ASN A 334 -1.37 -28.38 -33.59
N GLN A 335 -1.96 -29.29 -32.80
CA GLN A 335 -3.11 -30.10 -33.20
C GLN A 335 -4.36 -29.25 -33.50
N PHE A 336 -4.71 -28.28 -32.65
CA PHE A 336 -5.83 -27.36 -32.92
C PHE A 336 -5.60 -26.56 -34.20
N ILE A 337 -4.38 -26.01 -34.39
CA ILE A 337 -4.01 -25.26 -35.60
C ILE A 337 -4.14 -26.14 -36.84
N GLU A 338 -3.62 -27.37 -36.81
CA GLU A 338 -3.72 -28.32 -37.92
C GLU A 338 -5.18 -28.71 -38.23
N ILE A 339 -6.02 -28.95 -37.21
CA ILE A 339 -7.44 -29.30 -37.38
C ILE A 339 -8.24 -28.13 -37.95
N LEU A 340 -8.02 -26.92 -37.42
CA LEU A 340 -8.70 -25.72 -37.87
C LEU A 340 -8.27 -25.33 -39.31
N GLN A 341 -6.97 -25.41 -39.62
CA GLN A 341 -6.47 -25.21 -40.99
C GLN A 341 -7.04 -26.24 -41.96
N ARG A 342 -7.17 -27.49 -41.54
CA ARG A 342 -7.81 -28.54 -42.35
C ARG A 342 -9.30 -28.27 -42.56
N ALA A 343 -10.04 -27.86 -41.53
CA ALA A 343 -11.46 -27.48 -41.64
C ALA A 343 -11.64 -26.30 -42.61
N TYR A 344 -10.75 -25.31 -42.53
CA TYR A 344 -10.74 -24.15 -43.42
C TYR A 344 -10.39 -24.51 -44.87
N ASN A 345 -9.35 -25.30 -45.12
CA ASN A 345 -9.00 -25.76 -46.47
C ASN A 345 -10.14 -26.58 -47.10
N LEU A 346 -10.79 -27.44 -46.32
CA LEU A 346 -11.96 -28.20 -46.78
C LEU A 346 -13.17 -27.30 -47.05
N HIS A 347 -13.33 -26.18 -46.34
CA HIS A 347 -14.35 -25.17 -46.63
C HIS A 347 -14.08 -24.48 -47.96
N GLN A 348 -12.83 -24.05 -48.21
CA GLN A 348 -12.43 -23.43 -49.48
C GLN A 348 -12.56 -24.40 -50.68
N ASP A 349 -12.17 -25.67 -50.53
CA ASP A 349 -12.29 -26.68 -51.59
C ASP A 349 -13.75 -27.10 -51.86
N ARG A 350 -14.65 -26.93 -50.88
CA ARG A 350 -16.09 -27.24 -51.02
C ARG A 350 -16.78 -26.35 -52.06
N ASP A 351 -16.30 -25.12 -52.21
CA ASP A 351 -16.75 -24.21 -53.27
C ASP A 351 -16.19 -24.59 -54.64
N ALA A 352 -15.11 -25.40 -54.69
CA ALA A 352 -14.46 -25.80 -55.93
C ALA A 352 -14.92 -27.16 -56.49
N ARG A 353 -15.19 -28.19 -55.67
CA ARG A 353 -15.58 -29.54 -56.15
C ARG A 353 -16.49 -30.31 -55.20
N GLN A 354 -17.66 -30.67 -55.73
CA GLN A 354 -18.71 -31.46 -55.07
C GLN A 354 -18.38 -32.97 -55.04
N ILE A 355 -17.20 -33.38 -54.57
CA ILE A 355 -16.81 -34.80 -54.48
C ILE A 355 -17.01 -35.31 -53.05
N ARG A 356 -18.05 -36.15 -52.90
CA ARG A 356 -18.37 -36.94 -51.71
C ARG A 356 -17.20 -37.87 -51.33
N SER A 357 -16.32 -37.42 -50.44
CA SER A 357 -15.45 -38.33 -49.68
C SER A 357 -16.10 -38.65 -48.33
N LYS A 358 -16.19 -39.94 -48.00
CA LYS A 358 -17.14 -40.48 -47.02
C LYS A 358 -16.52 -40.79 -45.65
N ARG A 359 -15.33 -40.27 -45.33
CA ARG A 359 -14.64 -40.71 -44.09
C ARG A 359 -14.10 -39.66 -43.12
N PHE A 360 -13.98 -38.37 -43.46
CA PHE A 360 -13.74 -37.31 -42.46
C PHE A 360 -14.24 -35.99 -43.03
N GLY A 361 -15.45 -35.56 -42.64
CA GLY A 361 -16.14 -34.42 -43.22
C GLY A 361 -15.76 -33.08 -42.57
N PHE A 362 -16.10 -31.99 -43.26
CA PHE A 362 -16.00 -30.62 -42.73
C PHE A 362 -16.70 -30.47 -41.36
N GLN A 363 -17.88 -31.08 -41.18
CA GLN A 363 -18.66 -31.02 -39.94
C GLN A 363 -17.93 -31.68 -38.76
N ASP A 364 -17.29 -32.83 -39.00
CA ASP A 364 -16.50 -33.52 -37.98
C ASP A 364 -15.30 -32.66 -37.56
N ALA A 365 -14.67 -31.96 -38.52
CA ALA A 365 -13.54 -31.09 -38.25
C ALA A 365 -13.94 -29.83 -37.46
N ILE A 366 -15.10 -29.20 -37.76
CA ILE A 366 -15.60 -28.03 -37.01
C ILE A 366 -16.15 -28.41 -35.64
N GLU A 367 -16.84 -29.55 -35.50
CA GLU A 367 -17.28 -30.04 -34.19
C GLU A 367 -16.09 -30.43 -33.33
N CYS A 368 -15.06 -31.08 -33.88
CA CYS A 368 -13.81 -31.31 -33.17
C CYS A 368 -13.11 -29.99 -32.80
N ALA A 369 -13.15 -28.97 -33.66
CA ALA A 369 -12.59 -27.65 -33.35
C ALA A 369 -13.38 -26.90 -32.28
N VAL A 370 -14.71 -26.91 -32.33
CA VAL A 370 -15.63 -26.31 -31.34
C VAL A 370 -15.57 -27.07 -30.01
N GLN A 371 -15.44 -28.40 -30.06
CA GLN A 371 -15.21 -29.22 -28.88
C GLN A 371 -13.83 -28.94 -28.28
N LEU A 372 -12.77 -28.82 -29.09
CA LEU A 372 -11.45 -28.39 -28.61
C LEU A 372 -11.46 -26.95 -28.09
N TYR A 373 -12.29 -26.08 -28.67
CA TYR A 373 -12.51 -24.71 -28.20
C TYR A 373 -13.16 -24.74 -26.81
N TYR A 374 -14.30 -25.42 -26.63
CA TYR A 374 -15.02 -25.46 -25.36
C TYR A 374 -14.46 -26.41 -24.29
N SER A 375 -13.64 -27.38 -24.66
CA SER A 375 -13.06 -28.35 -23.70
C SER A 375 -11.86 -27.81 -22.92
N THR A 376 -11.46 -26.56 -23.13
CA THR A 376 -10.14 -26.09 -22.71
C THR A 376 -10.19 -24.91 -21.74
N GLU A 377 -10.21 -25.23 -20.43
CA GLU A 377 -9.99 -24.19 -19.42
C GLU A 377 -8.50 -23.73 -19.33
N GLU A 378 -7.55 -24.42 -19.98
CA GLU A 378 -6.12 -24.27 -19.61
C GLU A 378 -5.08 -23.99 -20.73
N CYS A 379 -5.37 -24.06 -22.04
CA CYS A 379 -4.32 -24.01 -23.10
C CYS A 379 -4.29 -22.77 -24.02
N GLY A 380 -5.10 -21.74 -23.73
CA GLY A 380 -5.05 -20.45 -24.41
C GLY A 380 -5.44 -20.46 -25.88
N ILE A 381 -6.19 -21.50 -26.30
CA ILE A 381 -6.71 -21.64 -27.66
C ILE A 381 -7.70 -20.51 -27.98
N HIS A 382 -8.56 -20.14 -27.04
CA HIS A 382 -9.45 -18.98 -27.17
C HIS A 382 -8.67 -17.69 -27.50
N ASP A 383 -7.62 -17.40 -26.75
CA ASP A 383 -6.79 -16.21 -26.97
C ASP A 383 -5.99 -16.27 -28.28
N TYR A 384 -5.55 -17.47 -28.70
CA TYR A 384 -4.92 -17.66 -30.00
C TYR A 384 -5.89 -17.35 -31.15
N VAL A 385 -7.13 -17.87 -31.06
CA VAL A 385 -8.22 -17.63 -32.00
C VAL A 385 -8.54 -16.14 -32.11
N GLU A 386 -8.58 -15.43 -30.99
CA GLU A 386 -8.87 -13.99 -30.97
C GLU A 386 -7.72 -13.10 -31.46
N THR A 387 -6.46 -13.48 -31.24
CA THR A 387 -5.32 -12.52 -31.37
C THR A 387 -4.28 -12.84 -32.42
N THR A 388 -4.20 -14.09 -32.87
CA THR A 388 -3.12 -14.56 -33.75
C THR A 388 -3.66 -15.33 -34.96
N LEU A 389 -4.87 -15.88 -34.87
CA LEU A 389 -5.54 -16.51 -35.99
C LEU A 389 -5.82 -15.49 -37.10
N ASP A 390 -5.70 -15.94 -38.34
CA ASP A 390 -6.05 -15.15 -39.51
C ASP A 390 -7.53 -14.71 -39.40
N PRO A 391 -7.86 -13.41 -39.58
CA PRO A 391 -9.25 -12.91 -39.49
C PRO A 391 -10.26 -13.71 -40.32
N LEU A 392 -9.84 -14.22 -41.48
CA LEU A 392 -10.71 -15.02 -42.37
C LEU A 392 -11.14 -16.36 -41.75
N ILE A 393 -10.35 -16.91 -40.83
CA ILE A 393 -10.64 -18.17 -40.14
C ILE A 393 -11.47 -17.92 -38.87
N HIS A 394 -11.42 -16.70 -38.30
CA HIS A 394 -12.18 -16.31 -37.12
C HIS A 394 -13.67 -16.10 -37.42
N GLU A 395 -14.00 -15.33 -38.46
CA GLU A 395 -15.38 -15.07 -38.89
C GLU A 395 -16.15 -16.37 -39.19
N PHE A 396 -15.42 -17.40 -39.59
CA PHE A 396 -15.94 -18.73 -39.85
C PHE A 396 -16.46 -19.48 -38.59
N LEU A 397 -16.04 -19.12 -37.36
CA LEU A 397 -16.30 -19.89 -36.12
C LEU A 397 -17.42 -19.33 -35.21
N GLU A 398 -17.67 -18.02 -35.26
CA GLU A 398 -18.55 -17.27 -34.33
C GLU A 398 -20.02 -17.77 -34.22
N PRO A 399 -20.71 -18.17 -35.31
CA PRO A 399 -22.13 -18.55 -35.25
C PRO A 399 -22.44 -19.76 -34.37
N TYR A 400 -21.43 -20.58 -34.06
CA TYR A 400 -21.60 -21.85 -33.37
C TYR A 400 -21.61 -21.71 -31.83
N LEU A 401 -21.63 -20.47 -31.27
CA LEU A 401 -21.36 -20.22 -29.85
C LEU A 401 -22.53 -19.68 -28.97
N GLU A 402 -23.68 -19.25 -29.50
CA GLU A 402 -24.66 -18.38 -28.77
C GLU A 402 -25.96 -19.02 -28.21
N GLU A 403 -26.17 -20.34 -28.24
CA GLU A 403 -27.53 -20.94 -28.16
C GLU A 403 -28.18 -21.25 -26.75
N PHE A 404 -27.85 -20.61 -25.60
CA PHE A 404 -28.42 -21.04 -24.27
C PHE A 404 -28.70 -19.96 -23.17
N LYS A 405 -29.99 -19.62 -22.82
CA LYS A 405 -30.52 -19.29 -21.42
C LYS A 405 -32.00 -18.76 -21.21
N GLU A 406 -32.52 -18.99 -19.96
CA GLU A 406 -33.59 -18.33 -19.08
C GLU A 406 -35.11 -18.79 -19.10
N TYR A 407 -35.95 -18.78 -18.00
CA TYR A 407 -36.52 -17.69 -17.10
C TYR A 407 -37.30 -18.13 -15.77
N PRO A 408 -37.84 -17.20 -14.88
CA PRO A 408 -38.48 -17.40 -13.51
C PRO A 408 -39.91 -16.75 -13.19
N CYS A 409 -40.42 -16.70 -11.90
CA CYS A 409 -41.79 -16.16 -11.48
C CYS A 409 -42.03 -15.59 -10.01
N SER A 410 -43.24 -15.03 -9.68
CA SER A 410 -43.63 -13.78 -8.89
C SER A 410 -43.86 -13.76 -7.35
N VAL A 411 -44.84 -13.00 -6.76
CA VAL A 411 -44.83 -12.36 -5.39
C VAL A 411 -46.23 -11.94 -4.72
N ALA A 412 -47.39 -12.62 -4.74
CA ALA A 412 -48.59 -12.36 -3.86
C ALA A 412 -49.20 -13.63 -3.21
N ASN A 413 -49.06 -14.68 -3.97
CA ASN A 413 -48.87 -16.05 -3.67
C ASN A 413 -47.80 -16.31 -2.53
N TRP A 414 -47.83 -15.59 -1.38
CA TRP A 414 -46.70 -15.54 -0.44
C TRP A 414 -46.51 -16.88 0.29
N THR A 415 -46.88 -17.08 1.53
CA THR A 415 -46.77 -18.44 2.11
C THR A 415 -47.43 -19.56 1.29
N THR A 416 -48.55 -19.27 0.62
CA THR A 416 -49.39 -20.23 -0.11
C THR A 416 -48.90 -20.58 -1.51
N CYS A 417 -48.01 -19.78 -2.05
CA CYS A 417 -47.47 -20.02 -3.38
C CYS A 417 -46.00 -19.54 -3.50
N GLY A 418 -45.32 -19.47 -2.34
CA GLY A 418 -43.86 -19.34 -2.17
C GLY A 418 -43.31 -18.14 -1.39
N TYR A 419 -43.95 -17.00 -1.33
CA TYR A 419 -43.47 -15.77 -0.71
C TYR A 419 -43.73 -15.52 0.83
N HIS A 420 -43.61 -16.50 1.73
CA HIS A 420 -43.45 -16.21 3.18
C HIS A 420 -42.35 -15.16 3.48
N TRP A 421 -41.42 -15.03 2.53
CA TRP A 421 -40.33 -14.10 2.59
C TRP A 421 -40.75 -12.65 2.85
N LEU A 422 -41.99 -12.15 2.63
CA LEU A 422 -42.37 -10.72 2.83
C LEU A 422 -42.04 -10.18 4.23
N ARG A 423 -41.98 -11.05 5.23
CA ARG A 423 -41.64 -10.68 6.61
C ARG A 423 -40.13 -10.55 6.81
N VAL A 424 -39.39 -11.44 6.15
CA VAL A 424 -37.93 -11.52 6.23
C VAL A 424 -37.28 -10.69 5.12
N ALA A 425 -37.99 -10.35 4.06
CA ALA A 425 -37.46 -9.85 2.81
C ALA A 425 -37.24 -8.35 2.75
N PRO A 426 -38.07 -7.50 3.37
CA PRO A 426 -37.72 -6.12 3.59
C PRO A 426 -36.42 -6.05 4.39
N ILE A 427 -36.35 -6.78 5.51
CA ILE A 427 -35.13 -6.89 6.34
C ILE A 427 -33.98 -7.46 5.51
N GLY A 428 -34.26 -8.51 4.73
CA GLY A 428 -33.36 -9.16 3.78
C GLY A 428 -32.88 -8.21 2.69
N SER A 429 -33.71 -7.28 2.24
CA SER A 429 -33.36 -6.25 1.26
C SER A 429 -32.42 -5.22 1.87
N TYR A 430 -32.64 -4.83 3.13
CA TYR A 430 -31.68 -4.01 3.87
C TYR A 430 -30.37 -4.75 4.09
N TRP A 431 -30.40 -6.06 4.40
CA TRP A 431 -29.21 -6.91 4.44
C TRP A 431 -28.52 -7.00 3.08
N CYS A 432 -29.25 -7.21 1.99
CA CYS A 432 -28.70 -7.29 0.63
C CYS A 432 -28.09 -5.96 0.21
N VAL A 433 -28.71 -4.83 0.54
CA VAL A 433 -28.12 -3.50 0.34
C VAL A 433 -26.87 -3.35 1.22
N TRP A 434 -26.96 -3.65 2.50
CA TRP A 434 -25.86 -3.55 3.46
C TRP A 434 -24.66 -4.41 3.07
N ILE A 435 -24.86 -5.70 2.79
CA ILE A 435 -23.83 -6.64 2.31
C ILE A 435 -23.41 -6.28 0.89
N GLY A 436 -24.33 -6.18 -0.05
CA GLY A 436 -24.04 -6.04 -1.48
C GLY A 436 -23.41 -4.71 -1.81
N PHE A 437 -24.02 -3.60 -1.38
CA PHE A 437 -23.43 -2.28 -1.54
C PHE A 437 -22.16 -2.14 -0.69
N GLY A 438 -22.13 -2.73 0.50
CA GLY A 438 -20.94 -2.78 1.34
C GLY A 438 -19.77 -3.47 0.62
N ILE A 439 -19.97 -4.69 0.11
CA ILE A 439 -18.97 -5.46 -0.65
C ILE A 439 -18.59 -4.73 -1.92
N TYR A 440 -19.56 -4.16 -2.66
CA TYR A 440 -19.28 -3.35 -3.86
C TYR A 440 -18.36 -2.18 -3.53
N MET A 441 -18.66 -1.41 -2.48
CA MET A 441 -17.83 -0.30 -2.03
C MET A 441 -16.47 -0.77 -1.52
N LEU A 442 -16.42 -1.90 -0.82
CA LEU A 442 -15.18 -2.50 -0.34
C LEU A 442 -14.31 -3.03 -1.49
N HIS A 443 -14.93 -3.50 -2.58
CA HIS A 443 -14.28 -3.91 -3.82
C HIS A 443 -13.77 -2.71 -4.61
N HIS A 444 -14.64 -1.74 -4.87
CA HIS A 444 -14.34 -0.54 -5.64
C HIS A 444 -13.19 0.26 -5.01
N ASN A 445 -13.15 0.36 -3.69
CA ASN A 445 -12.08 1.05 -2.97
C ASN A 445 -10.85 0.16 -2.68
N GLY A 446 -10.77 -1.05 -3.24
CA GLY A 446 -9.64 -1.96 -3.09
C GLY A 446 -9.40 -2.45 -1.65
N ALA A 447 -10.42 -2.37 -0.79
CA ALA A 447 -10.32 -2.73 0.62
C ALA A 447 -10.39 -4.25 0.86
N LEU A 448 -11.14 -5.00 0.04
CA LEU A 448 -11.27 -6.46 0.12
C LEU A 448 -9.92 -7.18 0.04
N ARG A 449 -9.04 -6.78 -0.90
CA ARG A 449 -7.73 -7.43 -1.13
C ARG A 449 -6.76 -7.32 0.05
N GLY A 450 -7.08 -6.51 1.07
CA GLY A 450 -6.24 -6.35 2.25
C GLY A 450 -6.98 -6.43 3.57
N LEU A 451 -8.17 -7.04 3.62
CA LEU A 451 -8.98 -7.22 4.83
C LEU A 451 -8.20 -7.87 5.98
N PHE A 452 -7.31 -8.80 5.63
CA PHE A 452 -6.49 -9.58 6.56
C PHE A 452 -5.00 -9.17 6.58
N ARG A 453 -4.57 -8.24 5.72
CA ARG A 453 -3.18 -7.75 5.65
C ARG A 453 -2.98 -6.50 6.52
N GLY A 454 -3.38 -6.59 7.78
CA GLY A 454 -3.18 -5.52 8.76
C GLY A 454 -2.08 -5.91 9.74
N ASP A 455 -0.83 -5.61 9.40
CA ASP A 455 0.25 -5.57 10.40
C ASP A 455 0.41 -4.13 10.87
N ALA A 456 0.36 -3.90 12.19
CA ALA A 456 0.59 -2.59 12.78
C ALA A 456 1.89 -1.95 12.24
N ALA A 457 2.93 -2.75 12.03
CA ALA A 457 4.20 -2.27 11.49
C ALA A 457 4.07 -1.69 10.07
N ALA A 458 3.25 -2.31 9.22
CA ALA A 458 2.99 -1.83 7.86
C ALA A 458 2.09 -0.58 7.83
N ILE A 459 1.19 -0.45 8.82
CA ILE A 459 0.26 0.68 8.95
C ILE A 459 0.98 1.90 9.50
N HIS A 460 1.92 1.68 10.41
CA HIS A 460 2.85 2.67 10.92
C HIS A 460 4.02 2.93 9.96
N ASP A 461 3.74 2.96 8.65
CA ASP A 461 4.70 3.38 7.66
C ASP A 461 5.21 4.78 8.03
N TYR A 462 6.51 4.85 8.28
CA TYR A 462 7.21 6.08 8.65
C TYR A 462 7.06 7.17 7.57
N VAL A 463 6.81 6.77 6.32
CA VAL A 463 6.56 7.71 5.22
C VAL A 463 5.22 8.42 5.42
N ALA A 464 4.14 7.65 5.63
CA ALA A 464 2.81 8.19 5.86
C ALA A 464 2.77 9.06 7.13
N GLN A 465 3.47 8.65 8.19
CA GLN A 465 3.60 9.44 9.43
C GLN A 465 4.36 10.74 9.21
N GLY A 466 5.49 10.70 8.49
CA GLY A 466 6.27 11.90 8.17
C GLY A 466 5.48 12.90 7.33
N ILE A 467 4.76 12.42 6.31
CA ILE A 467 3.85 13.25 5.50
C ILE A 467 2.75 13.85 6.37
N ALA A 468 2.13 13.06 7.25
CA ALA A 468 1.08 13.54 8.15
C ALA A 468 1.60 14.65 9.07
N ILE A 469 2.80 14.51 9.65
CA ILE A 469 3.44 15.55 10.48
C ILE A 469 3.77 16.79 9.64
N ALA A 470 4.31 16.62 8.44
CA ALA A 470 4.61 17.74 7.56
C ALA A 470 3.36 18.52 7.16
N LEU A 471 2.26 17.82 6.84
CA LEU A 471 0.96 18.43 6.56
C LEU A 471 0.35 19.06 7.80
N SER A 472 0.60 18.47 8.97
CA SER A 472 0.08 18.99 10.23
C SER A 472 0.71 20.36 10.56
N GLN A 473 2.01 20.46 10.35
CA GLN A 473 2.75 21.71 10.46
C GLN A 473 2.26 22.78 9.47
N ARG A 474 1.56 22.40 8.38
CA ARG A 474 1.00 23.39 7.42
C ARG A 474 -0.27 24.09 7.91
N LYS A 475 -1.06 23.53 8.83
CA LYS A 475 -2.42 24.06 9.15
C LYS A 475 -2.55 24.69 10.55
N TYR A 476 -1.45 25.07 11.20
CA TYR A 476 -1.41 25.66 12.55
C TYR A 476 -2.34 26.88 12.82
N GLY A 477 -2.97 27.46 11.79
CA GLY A 477 -3.83 28.64 11.92
C GLY A 477 -5.23 28.46 12.55
N SER A 478 -5.72 27.27 12.91
CA SER A 478 -7.04 27.14 13.57
C SER A 478 -7.16 26.04 14.64
N LEU A 479 -6.29 26.08 15.66
CA LEU A 479 -6.34 25.17 16.82
C LEU A 479 -7.73 25.07 17.49
N ARG A 480 -8.56 26.13 17.44
CA ARG A 480 -9.93 26.13 17.99
C ARG A 480 -10.90 25.29 17.16
N GLN A 481 -10.74 25.28 15.84
CA GLN A 481 -11.62 24.58 14.91
C GLN A 481 -11.43 23.06 14.98
N GLN A 482 -10.18 22.60 15.13
CA GLN A 482 -9.86 21.19 15.30
C GLN A 482 -10.45 20.61 16.60
N ARG A 483 -10.54 21.41 17.67
CA ARG A 483 -11.11 20.98 18.95
C ARG A 483 -12.60 20.64 18.86
N VAL A 484 -13.40 21.41 18.10
CA VAL A 484 -14.85 21.16 17.98
C VAL A 484 -15.14 19.89 17.20
N GLN A 485 -14.53 19.72 16.03
CA GLN A 485 -14.67 18.48 15.24
C GLN A 485 -14.21 17.25 16.04
N ARG A 486 -13.12 17.40 16.79
CA ARG A 486 -12.62 16.35 17.66
C ARG A 486 -13.61 16.02 18.79
N ALA A 487 -14.21 17.02 19.41
CA ALA A 487 -15.23 16.82 20.45
C ALA A 487 -16.45 16.08 19.89
N LEU A 488 -16.96 16.47 18.72
CA LEU A 488 -18.10 15.80 18.06
C LEU A 488 -17.81 14.34 17.69
N ARG A 489 -16.59 14.04 17.24
CA ARG A 489 -16.19 12.66 16.95
C ARG A 489 -16.04 11.83 18.21
N LEU A 490 -15.45 12.40 19.25
CA LEU A 490 -15.36 11.72 20.53
C LEU A 490 -16.75 11.46 21.10
N SER A 491 -17.68 12.43 21.03
CA SER A 491 -19.07 12.21 21.47
C SER A 491 -19.78 11.12 20.66
N ALA A 492 -19.56 11.06 19.34
CA ALA A 492 -20.08 9.95 18.54
C ALA A 492 -19.50 8.60 18.98
N MET A 493 -18.19 8.53 19.26
CA MET A 493 -17.58 7.29 19.79
C MET A 493 -18.11 6.91 21.18
N TRP A 494 -18.44 7.88 22.03
CA TRP A 494 -19.09 7.63 23.32
C TRP A 494 -20.52 7.10 23.14
N ALA A 495 -21.28 7.65 22.18
CA ALA A 495 -22.61 7.15 21.84
C ALA A 495 -22.54 5.71 21.31
N GLU A 496 -21.60 5.42 20.41
CA GLU A 496 -21.36 4.07 19.88
C GLU A 496 -20.93 3.08 20.97
N TRP A 497 -20.11 3.53 21.92
CA TRP A 497 -19.70 2.71 23.06
C TRP A 497 -20.91 2.22 23.84
N LEU A 498 -21.80 3.15 24.18
CA LEU A 498 -23.01 2.83 24.91
C LEU A 498 -23.90 1.89 24.09
N GLU A 499 -24.19 2.25 22.84
CA GLU A 499 -25.06 1.47 21.95
C GLU A 499 -24.57 0.02 21.76
N PHE A 500 -23.30 -0.18 21.42
CA PHE A 500 -22.76 -1.52 21.17
C PHE A 500 -22.69 -2.37 22.43
N THR A 501 -22.58 -1.74 23.60
CA THR A 501 -22.63 -2.43 24.89
C THR A 501 -24.07 -2.81 25.28
N LEU A 502 -25.07 -2.01 24.86
CA LEU A 502 -26.48 -2.24 25.20
C LEU A 502 -27.21 -3.15 24.20
N ALA A 503 -26.83 -3.16 22.91
CA ALA A 503 -27.53 -3.94 21.88
C ALA A 503 -27.67 -5.45 22.19
N PRO A 504 -26.65 -6.15 22.72
CA PRO A 504 -26.81 -7.55 23.13
C PRO A 504 -27.81 -7.73 24.29
N LEU A 505 -27.96 -6.72 25.14
CA LEU A 505 -28.90 -6.74 26.25
C LEU A 505 -30.34 -6.55 25.73
N GLU A 506 -30.55 -5.63 24.79
CA GLU A 506 -31.85 -5.42 24.13
C GLU A 506 -32.37 -6.72 23.52
N ILE A 507 -31.52 -7.42 22.76
CA ILE A 507 -31.85 -8.70 22.13
C ILE A 507 -32.20 -9.79 23.16
N ALA A 508 -31.49 -9.83 24.31
CA ALA A 508 -31.78 -10.79 25.36
C ALA A 508 -33.06 -10.47 26.16
N PHE A 509 -33.43 -9.19 26.23
CA PHE A 509 -34.62 -8.72 26.95
C PHE A 509 -35.94 -9.12 26.30
N GLU A 510 -35.96 -9.25 24.97
CA GLU A 510 -37.15 -9.72 24.23
C GLU A 510 -37.58 -11.14 24.66
N VAL A 511 -36.62 -12.01 24.96
CA VAL A 511 -36.89 -13.40 25.38
C VAL A 511 -37.15 -13.49 26.89
N THR A 512 -36.43 -12.72 27.69
CA THR A 512 -36.49 -12.81 29.16
C THR A 512 -37.66 -12.04 29.78
N GLY A 513 -38.46 -11.32 28.98
CA GLY A 513 -39.66 -10.60 29.44
C GLY A 513 -39.34 -9.37 30.27
N ALA A 514 -38.56 -8.44 29.72
CA ALA A 514 -38.10 -7.27 30.46
C ALA A 514 -39.24 -6.32 30.90
N PRO A 515 -39.11 -5.67 32.08
CA PRO A 515 -40.06 -4.66 32.52
C PRO A 515 -40.02 -3.43 31.62
N ALA A 516 -41.18 -2.82 31.34
CA ALA A 516 -41.35 -1.70 30.40
C ALA A 516 -40.41 -0.49 30.61
N PHE A 517 -39.91 -0.28 31.83
CA PHE A 517 -38.93 0.79 32.11
C PHE A 517 -37.54 0.50 31.49
N MET A 518 -37.15 -0.76 31.32
CA MET A 518 -35.87 -1.12 30.70
C MET A 518 -35.89 -0.87 29.19
N HIS A 519 -37.03 -1.10 28.51
CA HIS A 519 -37.24 -0.62 27.15
C HIS A 519 -37.08 0.91 27.09
N SER A 520 -37.57 1.64 28.10
CA SER A 520 -37.44 3.10 28.14
C SER A 520 -35.99 3.60 28.31
N ILE A 521 -35.13 2.89 29.05
CA ILE A 521 -33.70 3.24 29.22
C ILE A 521 -32.89 2.90 27.96
N ILE A 522 -33.22 1.80 27.28
CA ILE A 522 -32.59 1.38 26.03
C ILE A 522 -33.01 2.29 24.85
N LEU A 523 -34.23 2.84 24.91
CA LEU A 523 -34.76 3.86 23.99
C LEU A 523 -34.23 5.29 24.24
N VAL A 524 -33.36 5.54 25.24
CA VAL A 524 -32.87 6.91 25.55
C VAL A 524 -32.11 7.56 24.38
N PHE A 525 -31.56 6.76 23.46
CA PHE A 525 -30.92 7.28 22.23
C PHE A 525 -31.73 7.04 20.95
N ASN A 526 -32.82 6.28 21.02
CA ASN A 526 -33.69 5.98 19.89
C ASN A 526 -35.08 6.53 20.23
N PHE A 527 -35.35 7.79 19.84
CA PHE A 527 -36.57 8.49 20.25
C PHE A 527 -37.79 7.58 19.97
N SER A 528 -38.56 7.27 21.01
CA SER A 528 -39.68 6.33 20.95
C SER A 528 -40.76 6.75 19.94
N ASN A 529 -40.77 8.02 19.56
CA ASN A 529 -41.69 8.58 18.61
C ASN A 529 -41.06 8.62 17.21
N GLU A 530 -41.55 7.76 16.31
CA GLU A 530 -41.12 7.68 14.91
C GLU A 530 -41.21 9.05 14.20
N ALA A 531 -42.22 9.87 14.53
CA ALA A 531 -42.37 11.20 13.94
C ALA A 531 -41.28 12.18 14.35
N TRP A 532 -40.79 12.12 15.60
CA TRP A 532 -39.67 12.97 16.05
C TRP A 532 -38.37 12.58 15.35
N ASN A 533 -38.09 11.29 15.21
CA ASN A 533 -36.92 10.83 14.48
C ASN A 533 -36.99 11.21 13.00
N LEU A 534 -38.16 11.05 12.39
CA LEU A 534 -38.38 11.44 11.01
C LEU A 534 -38.18 12.94 10.84
N LEU A 535 -38.65 13.77 11.79
CA LEU A 535 -38.43 15.22 11.78
C LEU A 535 -36.93 15.57 11.91
N VAL A 536 -36.19 14.90 12.78
CA VAL A 536 -34.74 15.10 12.91
C VAL A 536 -34.01 14.68 11.64
N ALA A 537 -34.37 13.53 11.04
CA ALA A 537 -33.80 13.04 9.80
C ALA A 537 -34.07 14.01 8.63
N LEU A 538 -35.32 14.47 8.48
CA LEU A 538 -35.72 15.46 7.48
C LEU A 538 -35.03 16.81 7.72
N GLY A 539 -34.93 17.25 8.97
CA GLY A 539 -34.22 18.47 9.36
C GLY A 539 -32.74 18.43 9.01
N CYS A 540 -32.05 17.34 9.32
CA CYS A 540 -30.66 17.13 8.92
C CYS A 540 -30.51 17.06 7.40
N GLY A 541 -31.41 16.37 6.70
CA GLY A 541 -31.43 16.32 5.24
C GLY A 541 -31.63 17.70 4.60
N ALA A 542 -32.56 18.50 5.12
CA ALA A 542 -32.82 19.86 4.67
C ALA A 542 -31.62 20.78 4.93
N LEU A 543 -30.98 20.70 6.10
CA LEU A 543 -29.76 21.45 6.39
C LEU A 543 -28.61 21.09 5.45
N ILE A 544 -28.44 19.79 5.15
CA ILE A 544 -27.46 19.34 4.17
C ILE A 544 -27.76 19.94 2.80
N PHE A 545 -29.01 19.85 2.34
CA PHE A 545 -29.44 20.38 1.05
C PHE A 545 -29.23 21.89 0.94
N VAL A 546 -29.71 22.66 1.92
CA VAL A 546 -29.60 24.13 1.95
C VAL A 546 -28.14 24.58 1.97
N PHE A 547 -27.29 24.00 2.84
CA PHE A 547 -25.88 24.39 2.89
C PHE A 547 -25.07 23.88 1.71
N HIS A 548 -25.53 22.85 0.99
CA HIS A 548 -24.92 22.46 -0.28
C HIS A 548 -25.14 23.53 -1.36
N TRP A 549 -26.32 24.15 -1.39
CA TRP A 549 -26.64 25.23 -2.33
C TRP A 549 -25.95 26.56 -1.97
N VAL A 550 -25.77 26.84 -0.68
CA VAL A 550 -25.12 28.07 -0.21
C VAL A 550 -23.60 27.89 -0.09
N LYS A 551 -22.87 28.20 -1.16
CA LYS A 551 -21.38 28.11 -1.24
C LYS A 551 -20.61 28.61 0.01
N PRO A 552 -20.91 29.77 0.62
CA PRO A 552 -20.16 30.23 1.80
C PRO A 552 -20.36 29.34 3.04
N CYS A 553 -21.43 28.56 3.11
CA CYS A 553 -21.75 27.67 4.21
C CYS A 553 -21.15 26.26 4.06
N HIS A 554 -20.47 25.94 2.95
CA HIS A 554 -19.85 24.64 2.73
C HIS A 554 -18.87 24.26 3.85
N SER A 555 -18.20 25.27 4.42
CA SER A 555 -17.32 25.06 5.56
C SER A 555 -18.06 24.62 6.83
N LEU A 556 -19.29 25.08 7.08
CA LEU A 556 -20.10 24.66 8.22
C LEU A 556 -20.69 23.26 8.00
N LEU A 557 -21.05 22.94 6.75
CA LEU A 557 -21.52 21.62 6.33
C LEU A 557 -20.50 20.53 6.67
N ASP A 558 -19.25 20.69 6.22
CA ASP A 558 -18.15 19.76 6.49
C ASP A 558 -17.74 19.70 7.97
N ARG A 559 -17.96 20.79 8.72
CA ARG A 559 -17.47 20.93 10.10
C ARG A 559 -18.44 20.41 11.15
N LEU A 560 -19.73 20.64 10.95
CA LEU A 560 -20.76 20.42 11.97
C LEU A 560 -21.84 19.47 11.48
N VAL A 561 -22.42 19.73 10.30
CA VAL A 561 -23.61 19.01 9.85
C VAL A 561 -23.29 17.57 9.47
N TYR A 562 -22.22 17.31 8.71
CA TYR A 562 -21.84 15.94 8.37
C TYR A 562 -21.42 15.09 9.58
N PRO A 563 -20.57 15.56 10.51
CA PRO A 563 -20.31 14.79 11.75
C PRO A 563 -21.57 14.62 12.60
N LEU A 564 -22.46 15.60 12.65
CA LEU A 564 -23.70 15.44 13.41
C LEU A 564 -24.60 14.36 12.80
N ALA A 565 -24.86 14.42 11.50
CA ALA A 565 -25.78 13.51 10.81
C ALA A 565 -25.20 12.10 10.62
N PHE A 566 -23.94 11.99 10.17
CA PHE A 566 -23.34 10.70 9.78
C PHE A 566 -22.48 10.06 10.86
N ASP A 567 -22.18 10.76 11.96
CA ASP A 567 -21.50 10.17 13.11
C ASP A 567 -22.38 10.08 14.34
N LEU A 568 -22.90 11.20 14.84
CA LEU A 568 -23.64 11.21 16.11
C LEU A 568 -25.07 10.66 15.98
N LEU A 569 -25.81 11.09 14.94
CA LEU A 569 -27.21 10.73 14.73
C LEU A 569 -27.41 9.56 13.74
N TYR A 570 -26.33 8.89 13.37
CA TYR A 570 -26.37 7.85 12.35
C TYR A 570 -27.25 6.66 12.74
N ILE A 571 -27.01 6.08 13.92
CA ILE A 571 -27.74 4.92 14.44
C ILE A 571 -29.25 5.20 14.58
N PRO A 572 -29.69 6.30 15.21
CA PRO A 572 -31.12 6.60 15.31
C PRO A 572 -31.77 6.87 13.95
N MET A 573 -31.10 7.56 13.02
CA MET A 573 -31.64 7.75 11.66
C MET A 573 -31.80 6.43 10.91
N VAL A 574 -30.79 5.55 10.96
CA VAL A 574 -30.87 4.21 10.35
C VAL A 574 -31.99 3.37 10.96
N SER A 575 -32.10 3.35 12.30
CA SER A 575 -33.18 2.66 12.99
C SER A 575 -34.56 3.15 12.53
N THR A 576 -34.70 4.45 12.30
CA THR A 576 -35.94 5.08 11.83
C THR A 576 -36.28 4.68 10.40
N PHE A 577 -35.30 4.67 9.49
CA PHE A 577 -35.54 4.26 8.10
C PHE A 577 -35.86 2.77 7.98
N LEU A 578 -35.28 1.94 8.87
CA LEU A 578 -35.63 0.54 8.96
C LEU A 578 -37.06 0.38 9.48
N ARG A 579 -37.44 1.04 10.58
CA ARG A 579 -38.82 1.02 11.10
C ARG A 579 -39.85 1.40 10.04
N LEU A 580 -39.58 2.48 9.29
CA LEU A 580 -40.46 2.97 8.23
C LEU A 580 -40.67 1.94 7.11
N GLY A 581 -39.64 1.18 6.73
CA GLY A 581 -39.71 0.25 5.60
C GLY A 581 -39.94 -1.21 5.96
N THR A 582 -39.80 -1.60 7.23
CA THR A 582 -40.10 -2.98 7.69
C THR A 582 -41.43 -3.08 8.43
N CYS A 583 -42.05 -1.96 8.83
CA CYS A 583 -43.33 -1.95 9.55
C CYS A 583 -43.38 -2.95 10.73
N PRO A 584 -42.46 -2.83 11.70
CA PRO A 584 -42.34 -3.81 12.78
C PRO A 584 -43.60 -3.85 13.66
N VAL A 585 -44.10 -5.06 13.94
CA VAL A 585 -45.29 -5.28 14.75
C VAL A 585 -45.10 -4.72 16.16
N GLY A 586 -46.12 -4.06 16.70
CA GLY A 586 -46.12 -3.56 18.08
C GLY A 586 -45.44 -2.20 18.29
N LEU A 587 -44.95 -1.56 17.22
CA LEU A 587 -44.42 -0.19 17.28
C LEU A 587 -45.42 0.81 16.68
N GLU A 588 -45.42 2.05 17.19
CA GLU A 588 -46.26 3.10 16.64
C GLU A 588 -45.77 3.50 15.24
N HIS A 589 -46.66 3.39 14.25
CA HIS A 589 -46.39 3.79 12.88
C HIS A 589 -46.89 5.19 12.56
N VAL A 590 -46.11 5.97 11.81
CA VAL A 590 -46.55 7.24 11.23
C VAL A 590 -47.75 7.00 10.31
N LYS A 591 -48.92 7.52 10.73
CA LYS A 591 -50.13 7.53 9.91
C LYS A 591 -50.01 8.62 8.86
N LEU A 592 -50.04 8.25 7.58
CA LEU A 592 -50.15 9.23 6.49
C LEU A 592 -51.49 9.99 6.58
N PRO A 593 -51.59 11.21 6.03
CA PRO A 593 -52.89 11.86 5.85
C PRO A 593 -53.83 10.86 5.14
N HIS A 594 -55.06 10.69 5.64
CA HIS A 594 -56.05 9.64 5.34
C HIS A 594 -55.97 8.34 6.17
N GLY A 595 -55.06 8.24 7.15
CA GLY A 595 -55.05 7.13 8.12
C GLY A 595 -54.44 5.83 7.62
N PHE A 596 -53.75 5.86 6.47
CA PHE A 596 -53.06 4.69 5.91
C PHE A 596 -51.82 4.32 6.74
N THR A 597 -51.66 3.01 6.99
CA THR A 597 -50.50 2.42 7.64
C THR A 597 -49.75 1.49 6.68
N CYS A 598 -48.56 1.06 7.09
CA CYS A 598 -47.70 0.16 6.33
C CYS A 598 -48.21 -1.31 6.30
N ASP A 599 -49.37 -1.61 6.90
CA ASP A 599 -49.93 -2.97 7.01
C ASP A 599 -50.60 -3.48 5.72
N CYS A 600 -50.88 -2.63 4.74
CA CYS A 600 -51.58 -3.03 3.51
C CYS A 600 -50.58 -3.47 2.40
N VAL A 601 -50.65 -4.72 1.90
CA VAL A 601 -49.74 -5.25 0.84
C VAL A 601 -49.69 -4.36 -0.41
N ASP A 602 -50.84 -3.82 -0.82
CA ASP A 602 -50.95 -2.95 -2.01
C ASP A 602 -50.14 -1.65 -1.90
N ARG A 603 -49.79 -1.25 -0.68
CA ARG A 603 -49.08 0.00 -0.37
C ARG A 603 -47.83 -0.22 0.47
N PHE A 604 -47.58 -1.44 0.94
CA PHE A 604 -46.35 -1.83 1.64
C PHE A 604 -45.12 -1.43 0.83
N GLY A 605 -45.17 -1.64 -0.49
CA GLY A 605 -44.12 -1.23 -1.42
C GLY A 605 -43.78 0.26 -1.39
N LEU A 606 -44.72 1.15 -1.03
CA LEU A 606 -44.45 2.58 -0.86
C LEU A 606 -43.63 2.85 0.40
N PHE A 607 -44.07 2.34 1.55
CA PHE A 607 -43.36 2.50 2.83
C PHE A 607 -41.98 1.83 2.79
N TRP A 608 -41.93 0.59 2.30
CA TRP A 608 -40.68 -0.12 2.00
C TRP A 608 -39.80 0.65 1.03
N GLY A 609 -40.34 1.12 -0.09
CA GLY A 609 -39.58 1.87 -1.10
C GLY A 609 -38.99 3.17 -0.54
N VAL A 610 -39.78 3.94 0.22
CA VAL A 610 -39.31 5.17 0.88
C VAL A 610 -38.26 4.84 1.95
N GLY A 611 -38.51 3.84 2.80
CA GLY A 611 -37.58 3.41 3.84
C GLY A 611 -36.25 2.92 3.27
N VAL A 612 -36.28 2.08 2.23
CA VAL A 612 -35.08 1.59 1.54
C VAL A 612 -34.37 2.72 0.82
N MET A 613 -35.08 3.61 0.12
CA MET A 613 -34.45 4.75 -0.54
C MET A 613 -33.75 5.67 0.46
N CYS A 614 -34.40 6.03 1.56
CA CYS A 614 -33.80 6.83 2.63
C CYS A 614 -32.61 6.13 3.26
N PHE A 615 -32.70 4.83 3.53
CA PHE A 615 -31.58 4.03 4.03
C PHE A 615 -30.42 3.99 3.05
N VAL A 616 -30.66 3.70 1.77
CA VAL A 616 -29.62 3.66 0.71
C VAL A 616 -28.96 5.02 0.59
N LEU A 617 -29.72 6.11 0.54
CA LEU A 617 -29.19 7.47 0.47
C LEU A 617 -28.36 7.79 1.72
N HIS A 618 -28.87 7.52 2.91
CA HIS A 618 -28.17 7.84 4.14
C HIS A 618 -26.91 6.97 4.34
N TYR A 619 -27.00 5.68 4.07
CA TYR A 619 -25.88 4.74 4.13
C TYR A 619 -24.81 5.04 3.09
N SER A 620 -25.20 5.32 1.83
CA SER A 620 -24.25 5.71 0.77
C SER A 620 -23.59 7.06 1.05
N MET A 621 -24.33 8.06 1.54
CA MET A 621 -23.77 9.35 1.92
C MET A 621 -22.88 9.24 3.15
N ALA A 622 -23.21 8.41 4.14
CA ALA A 622 -22.36 8.13 5.28
C ALA A 622 -21.06 7.44 4.86
N LEU A 623 -21.13 6.42 3.99
CA LEU A 623 -19.95 5.77 3.42
C LEU A 623 -19.11 6.74 2.59
N TYR A 624 -19.74 7.53 1.71
CA TYR A 624 -19.04 8.54 0.91
C TYR A 624 -18.36 9.58 1.80
N HIS A 625 -19.07 10.08 2.82
CA HIS A 625 -18.51 11.00 3.80
C HIS A 625 -17.31 10.38 4.51
N LYS A 626 -17.44 9.14 5.02
CA LYS A 626 -16.36 8.45 5.74
C LYS A 626 -15.15 8.13 4.87
N MET A 627 -15.36 7.77 3.61
CA MET A 627 -14.29 7.31 2.73
C MET A 627 -13.62 8.43 1.95
N ASN A 628 -14.37 9.46 1.56
CA ASN A 628 -13.88 10.52 0.66
C ASN A 628 -13.74 11.86 1.37
N ILE A 629 -14.75 12.31 2.14
CA ILE A 629 -14.75 13.66 2.73
C ILE A 629 -13.93 13.72 4.02
N GLU A 630 -14.19 12.80 4.97
CA GLU A 630 -13.57 12.80 6.30
C GLU A 630 -12.04 12.76 6.25
N PRO A 631 -11.40 11.92 5.40
CA PRO A 631 -9.95 11.86 5.31
C PRO A 631 -9.33 13.16 4.77
N LEU A 632 -10.06 13.88 3.90
CA LEU A 632 -9.63 15.16 3.32
C LEU A 632 -9.84 16.34 4.28
N ALA A 633 -10.94 16.33 5.03
CA ALA A 633 -11.30 17.38 5.97
C ALA A 633 -10.42 17.38 7.25
N THR A 634 -9.94 16.20 7.68
CA THR A 634 -9.24 16.03 8.97
C THR A 634 -7.80 15.54 8.88
N THR A 635 -7.01 16.28 8.11
CA THR A 635 -5.59 15.97 7.85
C THR A 635 -4.63 16.13 9.05
N MET A 636 -5.03 16.02 10.32
CA MET A 636 -4.09 16.33 11.40
C MET A 636 -4.14 15.58 12.73
N ASP A 637 -5.30 15.21 13.26
CA ASP A 637 -5.32 14.74 14.64
C ASP A 637 -5.31 13.20 14.70
N PHE A 638 -6.37 12.48 14.26
CA PHE A 638 -6.37 11.00 14.23
C PHE A 638 -6.91 10.48 12.90
N ARG A 639 -6.07 9.71 12.18
CA ARG A 639 -6.47 8.97 10.99
C ARG A 639 -6.65 7.51 11.35
N PHE A 640 -7.90 7.06 11.38
CA PHE A 640 -8.19 5.64 11.26
C PHE A 640 -7.94 5.22 9.81
N GLN A 641 -7.58 3.97 9.59
CA GLN A 641 -7.54 3.46 8.23
C GLN A 641 -8.94 3.59 7.59
N PRO A 642 -9.07 4.01 6.33
CA PRO A 642 -10.38 4.11 5.66
C PRO A 642 -11.18 2.81 5.75
N ARG A 643 -10.50 1.66 5.71
CA ARG A 643 -11.09 0.32 5.90
C ARG A 643 -11.74 0.15 7.26
N TYR A 644 -11.11 0.66 8.31
CA TYR A 644 -11.67 0.62 9.64
C TYR A 644 -12.93 1.46 9.74
N GLN A 645 -12.90 2.69 9.20
CA GLN A 645 -14.07 3.56 9.17
C GLN A 645 -15.25 2.89 8.45
N PHE A 646 -14.97 2.16 7.36
CA PHE A 646 -15.97 1.35 6.68
C PHE A 646 -16.59 0.28 7.60
N PHE A 647 -15.78 -0.55 8.27
CA PHE A 647 -16.30 -1.57 9.19
C PHE A 647 -17.09 -0.98 10.35
N ILE A 648 -16.71 0.20 10.83
CA ILE A 648 -17.47 0.89 11.86
C ILE A 648 -18.86 1.29 11.35
N VAL A 649 -18.97 1.86 10.15
CA VAL A 649 -20.29 2.18 9.58
C VAL A 649 -21.13 0.90 9.44
N MET A 650 -20.52 -0.19 8.97
CA MET A 650 -21.18 -1.50 8.84
C MET A 650 -21.67 -2.04 10.19
N ALA A 651 -20.85 -1.91 11.25
CA ALA A 651 -21.23 -2.29 12.60
C ALA A 651 -22.36 -1.42 13.17
N ARG A 652 -22.30 -0.09 12.94
CA ARG A 652 -23.35 0.85 13.35
C ARG A 652 -24.71 0.56 12.72
N THR A 653 -24.73 0.05 11.49
CA THR A 653 -25.96 -0.42 10.82
C THR A 653 -26.42 -1.80 11.27
N LEU A 654 -25.50 -2.68 11.70
CA LEU A 654 -25.84 -4.06 12.04
C LEU A 654 -26.74 -4.12 13.28
N CYS A 655 -26.43 -3.35 14.33
CA CYS A 655 -27.22 -3.31 15.56
C CYS A 655 -28.71 -3.02 15.31
N PRO A 656 -29.11 -1.90 14.66
CA PRO A 656 -30.52 -1.62 14.45
C PRO A 656 -31.21 -2.61 13.50
N ILE A 657 -30.48 -3.22 12.55
CA ILE A 657 -31.03 -4.29 11.70
C ILE A 657 -31.35 -5.53 12.54
N LEU A 658 -30.46 -5.92 13.45
CA LEU A 658 -30.68 -7.09 14.32
C LEU A 658 -31.77 -6.84 15.36
N SER A 659 -31.84 -5.66 15.97
CA SER A 659 -32.93 -5.33 16.90
C SER A 659 -34.29 -5.43 16.20
N ILE A 660 -34.41 -4.91 14.97
CA ILE A 660 -35.65 -4.99 14.17
C ILE A 660 -35.94 -6.42 13.69
N LEU A 661 -34.90 -7.22 13.41
CA LEU A 661 -35.05 -8.64 13.07
C LEU A 661 -35.67 -9.43 14.22
N VAL A 662 -35.15 -9.25 15.44
CA VAL A 662 -35.63 -9.94 16.64
C VAL A 662 -37.09 -9.56 16.92
N ILE A 663 -37.44 -8.27 16.79
CA ILE A 663 -38.83 -7.80 16.98
C ILE A 663 -39.79 -8.41 15.93
N ASN A 664 -39.36 -8.64 14.69
CA ASN A 664 -40.25 -9.10 13.62
C ASN A 664 -40.41 -10.63 13.52
N ILE A 665 -39.42 -11.40 13.99
CA ILE A 665 -39.41 -12.86 13.83
C ILE A 665 -40.02 -13.56 15.06
N GLU A 666 -40.11 -12.88 16.21
CA GLU A 666 -40.44 -13.50 17.50
C GLU A 666 -39.60 -14.77 17.75
N PRO A 667 -38.25 -14.65 17.70
CA PRO A 667 -37.36 -15.80 17.71
C PRO A 667 -37.46 -16.59 19.01
N ASP A 668 -37.31 -17.91 18.90
CA ASP A 668 -37.12 -18.79 20.06
C ASP A 668 -35.76 -18.51 20.76
N GLU A 669 -35.59 -19.04 21.97
CA GLU A 669 -34.37 -18.83 22.76
C GLU A 669 -33.11 -19.25 21.99
N ALA A 670 -33.20 -20.34 21.21
CA ALA A 670 -32.09 -20.88 20.44
C ALA A 670 -31.67 -19.94 19.28
N GLN A 671 -32.63 -19.34 18.58
CA GLN A 671 -32.40 -18.35 17.53
C GLN A 671 -31.76 -17.09 18.10
N VAL A 672 -32.20 -16.63 19.28
CA VAL A 672 -31.59 -15.47 19.95
C VAL A 672 -30.16 -15.76 20.36
N ILE A 673 -29.88 -16.94 20.91
CA ILE A 673 -28.51 -17.38 21.21
C ILE A 673 -27.66 -17.41 19.93
N ALA A 674 -28.20 -17.87 18.80
CA ALA A 674 -27.50 -17.88 17.52
C ALA A 674 -27.19 -16.46 17.01
N ILE A 675 -28.13 -15.52 17.12
CA ILE A 675 -27.95 -14.10 16.78
C ILE A 675 -26.84 -13.48 17.65
N LEU A 676 -26.89 -13.71 18.96
CA LEU A 676 -25.87 -13.24 19.90
C LEU A 676 -24.49 -13.85 19.61
N ALA A 677 -24.42 -15.13 19.25
CA ALA A 677 -23.17 -15.76 18.83
C ALA A 677 -22.60 -15.12 17.55
N GLY A 678 -23.45 -14.79 16.58
CA GLY A 678 -23.07 -14.02 15.39
C GLY A 678 -22.51 -12.64 15.74
N LEU A 679 -23.18 -11.92 16.64
CA LEU A 679 -22.70 -10.64 17.17
C LEU A 679 -21.35 -10.77 17.88
N LEU A 680 -21.16 -11.82 18.68
CA LEU A 680 -19.89 -12.09 19.35
C LEU A 680 -18.74 -12.24 18.36
N VAL A 681 -18.96 -12.93 17.22
CA VAL A 681 -17.98 -13.04 16.14
C VAL A 681 -17.64 -11.66 15.57
N VAL A 682 -18.65 -10.81 15.32
CA VAL A 682 -18.45 -9.45 14.79
C VAL A 682 -17.66 -8.59 15.78
N TRP A 683 -18.02 -8.58 17.07
CA TRP A 683 -17.30 -7.81 18.09
C TRP A 683 -15.87 -8.29 18.29
N THR A 684 -15.66 -9.60 18.26
CA THR A 684 -14.32 -10.20 18.34
C THR A 684 -13.47 -9.82 17.12
N PHE A 685 -14.05 -9.85 15.91
CA PHE A 685 -13.39 -9.40 14.71
C PHE A 685 -13.00 -7.92 14.79
N LEU A 686 -13.91 -7.05 15.23
CA LEU A 686 -13.66 -5.61 15.36
C LEU A 686 -12.64 -5.30 16.45
N LEU A 687 -12.65 -6.02 17.57
CA LEU A 687 -11.62 -5.90 18.61
C LEU A 687 -10.26 -6.34 18.06
N ALA A 688 -10.18 -7.51 17.43
CA ALA A 688 -8.95 -8.02 16.83
C ALA A 688 -8.42 -7.08 15.75
N HIS A 689 -9.30 -6.53 14.92
CA HIS A 689 -8.93 -5.58 13.87
C HIS A 689 -8.46 -4.24 14.47
N THR A 690 -9.16 -3.69 15.46
CA THR A 690 -8.72 -2.48 16.19
C THR A 690 -7.36 -2.71 16.85
N TYR A 691 -7.18 -3.87 17.48
CA TYR A 691 -5.93 -4.26 18.11
C TYR A 691 -4.80 -4.48 17.10
N LYS A 692 -5.06 -4.99 15.90
CA LYS A 692 -4.04 -5.14 14.85
C LYS A 692 -3.69 -3.83 14.16
N THR A 693 -4.66 -2.93 13.99
CA THR A 693 -4.47 -1.70 13.21
C THR A 693 -3.97 -0.50 14.02
N GLN A 694 -4.13 -0.52 15.35
CA GLN A 694 -3.72 0.52 16.32
C GLN A 694 -3.43 1.90 15.70
N PRO A 695 -4.44 2.76 15.50
CA PRO A 695 -4.24 4.11 14.98
C PRO A 695 -3.54 4.98 16.03
N VAL A 696 -2.20 4.90 16.09
CA VAL A 696 -1.36 5.75 16.92
C VAL A 696 -0.77 6.86 16.05
N HIS A 697 -1.53 7.93 15.88
CA HIS A 697 -1.05 9.19 15.29
C HIS A 697 -0.52 10.15 16.38
N PRO A 698 0.32 11.14 16.00
CA PRO A 698 1.05 11.98 16.94
C PRO A 698 0.14 12.64 17.99
N GLY A 699 0.56 12.51 19.25
CA GLY A 699 0.03 13.27 20.38
C GLY A 699 -1.33 12.89 20.94
N SER A 700 -2.22 12.20 20.21
CA SER A 700 -3.62 12.17 20.68
C SER A 700 -4.52 11.00 20.21
N GLY A 701 -4.00 10.09 19.37
CA GLY A 701 -4.79 8.94 18.84
C GLY A 701 -4.98 7.81 19.83
N SER A 702 -4.20 7.83 20.92
CA SER A 702 -4.30 6.82 21.96
C SER A 702 -5.67 6.82 22.65
N SER A 703 -6.28 7.99 22.88
CA SER A 703 -7.58 8.06 23.56
C SER A 703 -8.74 7.51 22.71
N PRO A 704 -8.94 7.95 21.46
CA PRO A 704 -9.93 7.35 20.55
C PRO A 704 -9.74 5.84 20.36
N ASN A 705 -8.48 5.39 20.20
CA ASN A 705 -8.19 3.96 20.05
C ASN A 705 -8.56 3.16 21.32
N ASN A 706 -8.20 3.67 22.50
CA ASN A 706 -8.57 3.02 23.76
C ASN A 706 -10.08 2.97 23.94
N LEU A 707 -10.81 4.03 23.59
CA LEU A 707 -12.28 4.06 23.65
C LEU A 707 -12.89 2.98 22.76
N ARG A 708 -12.34 2.76 21.56
CA ARG A 708 -12.78 1.67 20.66
C ARG A 708 -12.53 0.28 21.23
N VAL A 709 -11.35 0.06 21.81
CA VAL A 709 -11.03 -1.22 22.47
C VAL A 709 -11.99 -1.47 23.65
N VAL A 710 -12.22 -0.45 24.49
CA VAL A 710 -13.21 -0.52 25.56
C VAL A 710 -14.61 -0.84 25.04
N THR A 711 -14.99 -0.22 23.92
CA THR A 711 -16.29 -0.46 23.26
C THR A 711 -16.48 -1.92 22.90
N PHE A 712 -15.55 -2.49 22.14
CA PHE A 712 -15.70 -3.87 21.69
C PHE A 712 -15.51 -4.89 22.82
N SER A 713 -14.62 -4.62 23.78
CA SER A 713 -14.49 -5.47 24.97
C SER A 713 -15.77 -5.46 25.82
N GLY A 714 -16.42 -4.30 25.95
CA GLY A 714 -17.73 -4.17 26.62
C GLY A 714 -18.84 -4.92 25.90
N ALA A 715 -18.92 -4.78 24.57
CA ALA A 715 -19.86 -5.51 23.73
C ALA A 715 -19.67 -7.04 23.78
N ILE A 716 -18.42 -7.51 23.77
CA ILE A 716 -18.09 -8.95 23.92
C ILE A 716 -18.56 -9.46 25.28
N TYR A 717 -18.23 -8.75 26.36
CA TYR A 717 -18.59 -9.17 27.70
C TYR A 717 -20.11 -9.24 27.90
N THR A 718 -20.83 -8.21 27.49
CA THR A 718 -22.31 -8.17 27.57
C THR A 718 -22.95 -9.26 26.72
N THR A 719 -22.43 -9.54 25.52
CA THR A 719 -22.90 -10.64 24.66
C THR A 719 -22.67 -12.00 25.33
N LEU A 720 -21.50 -12.23 25.92
CA LEU A 720 -21.21 -13.48 26.64
C LEU A 720 -22.12 -13.67 27.86
N VAL A 721 -22.35 -12.61 28.63
CA VAL A 721 -23.26 -12.65 29.78
C VAL A 721 -24.69 -12.94 29.32
N ALA A 722 -25.15 -12.32 28.23
CA ALA A 722 -26.47 -12.57 27.65
C ALA A 722 -26.63 -14.04 27.21
N ILE A 723 -25.65 -14.58 26.47
CA ILE A 723 -25.65 -16.00 26.05
C ILE A 723 -25.69 -16.92 27.27
N CYS A 724 -24.83 -16.70 28.28
CA CYS A 724 -24.79 -17.54 29.48
C CYS A 724 -26.12 -17.52 30.25
N VAL A 725 -26.77 -16.36 30.37
CA VAL A 725 -28.05 -16.23 31.06
C VAL A 725 -29.17 -16.95 30.32
N LEU A 726 -29.24 -16.80 28.99
CA LEU A 726 -30.23 -17.49 28.16
C LEU A 726 -30.04 -19.01 28.20
N VAL A 727 -28.80 -19.49 28.11
CA VAL A 727 -28.49 -20.93 28.18
C VAL A 727 -28.87 -21.54 29.54
N VAL A 728 -28.73 -20.79 30.63
CA VAL A 728 -29.05 -21.26 32.00
C VAL A 728 -30.54 -21.04 32.34
N GLY A 729 -31.27 -20.24 31.55
CA GLY A 729 -32.64 -19.83 31.89
C GLY A 729 -32.69 -18.99 33.17
N ALA A 730 -31.68 -18.16 33.42
CA ALA A 730 -31.56 -17.41 34.67
C ALA A 730 -32.49 -16.17 34.70
N PRO A 731 -33.02 -15.78 35.88
CA PRO A 731 -33.93 -14.64 35.98
C PRO A 731 -33.20 -13.31 35.75
N LEU A 732 -33.97 -12.26 35.38
CA LEU A 732 -33.47 -10.90 35.13
C LEU A 732 -32.55 -10.34 36.23
N ARG A 733 -32.81 -10.67 37.51
CA ARG A 733 -31.96 -10.23 38.63
C ARG A 733 -30.54 -10.79 38.52
N THR A 734 -30.39 -12.05 38.14
CA THR A 734 -29.08 -12.69 37.93
C THR A 734 -28.35 -12.04 36.76
N PHE A 735 -29.08 -11.70 35.70
CA PHE A 735 -28.52 -10.99 34.55
C PHE A 735 -27.94 -9.62 34.94
N LEU A 736 -28.66 -8.81 35.71
CA LEU A 736 -28.18 -7.51 36.18
C LEU A 736 -26.96 -7.63 37.12
N ILE A 737 -26.93 -8.63 37.99
CA ILE A 737 -25.78 -8.90 38.87
C ILE A 737 -24.56 -9.30 38.04
N ALA A 738 -24.74 -10.12 37.00
CA ALA A 738 -23.67 -10.54 36.11
C ALA A 738 -23.05 -9.38 35.30
N LEU A 739 -23.75 -8.25 35.16
CA LEU A 739 -23.20 -7.04 34.52
C LEU A 739 -22.34 -6.17 35.45
N THR A 740 -22.35 -6.41 36.77
CA THR A 740 -21.57 -5.62 37.74
C THR A 740 -20.05 -5.54 37.47
N PRO A 741 -19.37 -6.55 36.90
CA PRO A 741 -17.93 -6.47 36.60
C PRO A 741 -17.57 -5.61 35.38
N LEU A 742 -18.56 -5.14 34.61
CA LEU A 742 -18.37 -4.43 33.35
C LEU A 742 -17.43 -3.20 33.44
N PRO A 743 -17.48 -2.34 34.48
CA PRO A 743 -16.52 -1.24 34.64
C PRO A 743 -15.06 -1.73 34.80
N GLY A 744 -14.86 -2.88 35.43
CA GLY A 744 -13.55 -3.51 35.56
C GLY A 744 -12.99 -3.97 34.21
N VAL A 745 -13.85 -4.54 33.36
CA VAL A 745 -13.50 -4.92 31.97
C VAL A 745 -13.06 -3.69 31.17
N TRP A 746 -13.80 -2.58 31.28
CA TRP A 746 -13.45 -1.33 30.61
C TRP A 746 -12.09 -0.79 31.06
N TYR A 747 -11.82 -0.75 32.36
CA TYR A 747 -10.55 -0.28 32.91
C TYR A 747 -9.37 -1.13 32.43
N LEU A 748 -9.50 -2.46 32.49
CA LEU A 748 -8.45 -3.38 32.07
C LEU A 748 -8.15 -3.27 30.57
N ALA A 749 -9.19 -3.23 29.74
CA ALA A 749 -9.08 -3.08 28.29
C ALA A 749 -8.36 -1.77 27.91
N TRP A 750 -8.69 -0.66 28.59
CA TRP A 750 -8.02 0.62 28.43
C TRP A 750 -6.54 0.54 28.78
N HIS A 751 -6.21 -0.05 29.95
CA HIS A 751 -4.84 -0.11 30.46
C HIS A 751 -3.92 -0.93 29.53
N VAL A 752 -4.35 -2.13 29.13
CA VAL A 752 -3.57 -3.03 28.26
C VAL A 752 -3.31 -2.37 26.90
N ASN A 753 -4.33 -1.78 26.28
CA ASN A 753 -4.17 -1.14 24.98
C ASN A 753 -3.31 0.13 25.06
N HIS A 754 -3.42 0.91 26.15
CA HIS A 754 -2.58 2.09 26.36
C HIS A 754 -1.09 1.74 26.43
N GLN A 755 -0.71 0.68 27.15
CA GLN A 755 0.69 0.24 27.23
C GLN A 755 1.26 -0.09 25.85
N ARG A 756 0.48 -0.80 25.02
CA ARG A 756 0.91 -1.15 23.66
C ARG A 756 0.98 0.07 22.75
N ALA A 757 0.01 0.98 22.83
CA ALA A 757 -0.02 2.20 22.03
C ALA A 757 1.24 3.07 22.25
N ARG A 758 1.86 3.04 23.44
CA ARG A 758 3.13 3.75 23.70
C ARG A 758 4.30 3.29 22.82
N ARG A 759 4.29 2.05 22.30
CA ARG A 759 5.38 1.53 21.43
C ARG A 759 5.39 2.16 20.04
N PHE A 760 4.24 2.59 19.54
CA PHE A 760 4.09 3.20 18.21
C PHE A 760 3.87 4.72 18.29
N HIS A 761 4.04 5.30 19.48
CA HIS A 761 3.79 6.71 19.70
C HIS A 761 4.91 7.57 19.12
N VAL A 762 4.56 8.39 18.13
CA VAL A 762 5.42 9.48 17.68
C VAL A 762 5.08 10.74 18.49
N PRO A 763 6.06 11.35 19.18
CA PRO A 763 5.81 12.55 19.96
C PRO A 763 5.40 13.72 19.06
N ASN A 764 4.47 14.55 19.53
CA ASN A 764 4.05 15.77 18.82
C ASN A 764 5.07 16.89 19.05
N VAL A 765 6.26 16.76 18.46
CA VAL A 765 7.40 17.68 18.60
C VAL A 765 7.78 18.30 17.26
N SER A 766 8.64 19.32 17.27
CA SER A 766 9.12 19.99 16.06
C SER A 766 9.90 19.04 15.14
N ILE A 767 9.96 19.34 13.83
CA ILE A 767 10.71 18.52 12.85
C ILE A 767 12.19 18.39 13.27
N LEU A 768 12.78 19.46 13.81
CA LEU A 768 14.14 19.45 14.31
C LEU A 768 14.33 18.46 15.47
N GLU A 769 13.40 18.44 16.42
CA GLU A 769 13.41 17.49 17.54
C GLU A 769 13.21 16.05 17.06
N LEU A 770 12.35 15.81 16.05
CA LEU A 770 12.19 14.48 15.44
C LEU A 770 13.51 13.98 14.83
N LEU A 771 14.26 14.85 14.14
CA LEU A 771 15.55 14.52 13.53
C LEU A 771 16.66 14.26 14.56
N GLN A 772 16.52 14.77 15.78
CA GLN A 772 17.46 14.59 16.89
C GLN A 772 17.05 13.46 17.84
N HIS A 773 15.84 12.94 17.70
CA HIS A 773 15.27 11.94 18.59
C HIS A 773 16.14 10.68 18.67
N PRO A 774 16.32 10.03 19.83
CA PRO A 774 17.19 8.86 19.96
C PRO A 774 16.73 7.65 19.12
N LEU A 775 15.41 7.45 18.99
CA LEU A 775 14.86 6.31 18.25
C LEU A 775 15.04 6.46 16.72
N PRO A 776 15.60 5.46 16.01
CA PRO A 776 15.87 5.54 14.58
C PRO A 776 14.59 5.69 13.74
N MET A 777 13.49 5.05 14.14
CA MET A 777 12.20 5.19 13.46
C MET A 777 11.72 6.65 13.48
N THR A 778 11.80 7.32 14.63
CA THR A 778 11.42 8.73 14.77
C THR A 778 12.31 9.66 13.95
N LYS A 779 13.62 9.36 13.83
CA LYS A 779 14.53 10.09 12.93
C LYS A 779 14.13 9.94 11.48
N THR A 780 13.77 8.74 11.03
CA THR A 780 13.29 8.49 9.66
C THR A 780 11.98 9.26 9.40
N VAL A 781 11.03 9.22 10.34
CA VAL A 781 9.79 10.02 10.27
C VAL A 781 10.12 11.51 10.18
N GLY A 782 11.09 11.99 10.96
CA GLY A 782 11.60 13.37 10.89
C GLY A 782 12.22 13.71 9.54
N ALA A 783 13.00 12.80 8.95
CA ALA A 783 13.61 12.98 7.62
C ALA A 783 12.58 13.05 6.50
N VAL A 784 11.55 12.20 6.56
CA VAL A 784 10.38 12.28 5.66
C VAL A 784 9.61 13.58 5.90
N ALA A 785 9.35 13.95 7.16
CA ALA A 785 8.64 15.18 7.46
C ALA A 785 9.39 16.41 6.92
N ALA A 786 10.71 16.42 7.01
CA ALA A 786 11.56 17.46 6.46
C ALA A 786 11.52 17.53 4.92
N LEU A 787 11.34 16.39 4.23
CA LEU A 787 11.16 16.35 2.78
C LEU A 787 9.84 17.00 2.33
N TYR A 788 8.75 16.79 3.08
CA TYR A 788 7.41 17.25 2.72
C TYR A 788 6.97 18.54 3.42
N MET A 789 7.79 19.12 4.29
CA MET A 789 7.43 20.36 4.99
C MET A 789 7.29 21.54 4.02
N ASN A 790 6.46 22.52 4.38
CA ASN A 790 6.48 23.81 3.69
C ASN A 790 7.47 24.74 4.42
N PRO A 791 8.63 25.07 3.84
CA PRO A 791 9.67 25.81 4.55
C PRO A 791 9.25 27.23 4.92
N ALA A 792 8.26 27.82 4.24
CA ALA A 792 7.71 29.12 4.60
C ALA A 792 6.95 29.13 5.95
N LYS A 793 6.57 27.95 6.46
CA LYS A 793 5.88 27.79 7.75
C LYS A 793 6.82 27.35 8.87
N VAL A 794 8.06 27.00 8.52
CA VAL A 794 9.09 26.63 9.49
C VAL A 794 9.86 27.88 9.88
N ILE A 795 10.15 28.02 11.17
CA ILE A 795 10.92 29.16 11.68
C ILE A 795 12.27 29.19 10.96
N GLN A 796 12.58 30.33 10.34
CA GLN A 796 13.73 30.47 9.45
C GLN A 796 15.07 30.10 10.12
N ARG A 797 15.20 30.36 11.43
CA ARG A 797 16.37 29.98 12.25
C ARG A 797 16.65 28.47 12.30
N ASP A 798 15.63 27.65 12.06
CA ASP A 798 15.71 26.20 12.15
C ASP A 798 16.08 25.56 10.81
N HIS A 799 16.02 26.30 9.69
CA HIS A 799 16.35 25.78 8.35
C HIS A 799 17.78 25.24 8.30
N GLU A 800 18.76 26.02 8.75
CA GLU A 800 20.17 25.62 8.76
C GLU A 800 20.40 24.38 9.64
N ARG A 801 19.76 24.33 10.81
CA ARG A 801 19.88 23.21 11.77
C ARG A 801 19.27 21.93 11.21
N ILE A 802 18.12 22.04 10.54
CA ILE A 802 17.46 20.93 9.85
C ILE A 802 18.38 20.40 8.75
N VAL A 803 18.90 21.26 7.87
CA VAL A 803 19.79 20.84 6.77
C VAL A 803 21.09 20.22 7.30
N ALA A 804 21.71 20.81 8.33
CA ALA A 804 22.91 20.26 8.95
C ALA A 804 22.68 18.87 9.55
N GLN A 805 21.55 18.66 10.23
CA GLN A 805 21.19 17.37 10.79
C GLN A 805 20.88 16.34 9.70
N LEU A 806 20.23 16.74 8.61
CA LEU A 806 20.00 15.86 7.45
C LEU A 806 21.33 15.42 6.80
N ARG A 807 22.32 16.32 6.66
CA ARG A 807 23.66 15.94 6.17
C ARG A 807 24.32 14.89 7.06
N ARG A 808 24.21 15.05 8.38
CA ARG A 808 24.72 14.07 9.35
C ARG A 808 24.03 12.72 9.17
N LEU A 809 22.70 12.72 9.12
CA LEU A 809 21.91 11.49 8.95
C LEU A 809 22.22 10.79 7.62
N ALA A 810 22.35 11.53 6.52
CA ALA A 810 22.70 10.97 5.21
C ALA A 810 24.06 10.22 5.21
N ALA A 811 25.00 10.68 6.04
CA ALA A 811 26.34 10.11 6.15
C ALA A 811 26.45 9.00 7.20
N THR A 812 25.75 9.10 8.34
CA THR A 812 26.02 8.26 9.53
C THR A 812 24.85 7.41 9.99
N SER A 813 23.66 7.51 9.38
CA SER A 813 22.51 6.74 9.85
C SER A 813 22.63 5.27 9.45
N ASP A 814 22.50 4.36 10.41
CA ASP A 814 22.49 2.91 10.15
C ASP A 814 21.26 2.46 9.34
N ALA A 815 20.16 3.22 9.42
CA ALA A 815 18.96 2.95 8.65
C ALA A 815 19.09 3.52 7.21
N PRO A 816 19.08 2.68 6.15
CA PRO A 816 19.26 3.14 4.77
C PRO A 816 18.09 4.02 4.31
N SER A 817 16.85 3.73 4.73
CA SER A 817 15.69 4.58 4.43
C SER A 817 15.87 6.01 4.93
N CYS A 818 16.35 6.19 6.18
CA CYS A 818 16.62 7.51 6.74
C CYS A 818 17.67 8.27 5.90
N ARG A 819 18.73 7.57 5.46
CA ARG A 819 19.76 8.16 4.58
C ARG A 819 19.17 8.63 3.27
N ILE A 820 18.34 7.82 2.62
CA ILE A 820 17.73 8.15 1.32
C ILE A 820 16.81 9.36 1.43
N TYR A 821 15.94 9.42 2.44
CA TYR A 821 15.06 10.58 2.65
C TYR A 821 15.83 11.85 2.98
N ALA A 822 16.92 11.73 3.75
CA ALA A 822 17.83 12.83 3.99
C ALA A 822 18.52 13.30 2.70
N LEU A 823 19.10 12.37 1.92
CA LEU A 823 19.74 12.64 0.64
C LEU A 823 18.80 13.32 -0.35
N ARG A 824 17.53 12.88 -0.41
CA ARG A 824 16.51 13.46 -1.28
C ARG A 824 16.25 14.91 -0.91
N THR A 825 16.06 15.21 0.37
CA THR A 825 15.87 16.58 0.86
C THR A 825 17.09 17.46 0.56
N LEU A 826 18.30 16.93 0.75
CA LEU A 826 19.55 17.63 0.46
C LEU A 826 19.71 17.90 -1.04
N TRP A 827 19.37 16.96 -1.91
CA TRP A 827 19.38 17.14 -3.36
C TRP A 827 18.47 18.31 -3.78
N PHE A 828 17.25 18.38 -3.24
CA PHE A 828 16.33 19.50 -3.48
C PHE A 828 16.94 20.86 -3.07
N CYS A 829 17.79 20.91 -2.05
CA CYS A 829 18.46 22.15 -1.64
C CYS A 829 19.42 22.72 -2.70
N HIS A 830 19.92 21.88 -3.61
CA HIS A 830 20.90 22.24 -4.64
C HIS A 830 20.30 22.38 -6.06
N ILE A 831 18.97 22.32 -6.21
CA ILE A 831 18.30 22.41 -7.52
C ILE A 831 18.55 23.75 -8.21
N GLU A 832 18.50 24.86 -7.47
CA GLU A 832 18.67 26.20 -8.06
C GLU A 832 20.04 26.34 -8.73
N VAL A 833 21.09 25.94 -8.03
CA VAL A 833 22.46 26.03 -8.55
C VAL A 833 22.67 25.07 -9.72
N SER A 834 22.09 23.86 -9.67
CA SER A 834 22.16 22.90 -10.77
C SER A 834 21.56 23.46 -12.07
N LYS A 835 20.49 24.25 -12.00
CA LYS A 835 19.93 24.94 -13.17
C LYS A 835 20.84 26.07 -13.67
N ARG A 836 21.44 26.86 -12.77
CA ARG A 836 22.37 27.93 -13.17
C ARG A 836 23.58 27.38 -13.94
N ILE A 837 24.08 26.20 -13.56
CA ILE A 837 25.21 25.55 -14.24
C ILE A 837 24.84 25.08 -15.66
N HIS A 838 23.59 24.67 -15.89
CA HIS A 838 23.17 24.12 -17.18
C HIS A 838 22.48 25.13 -18.10
N ALA A 839 22.00 26.27 -17.59
CA ALA A 839 21.45 27.36 -18.39
C ALA A 839 22.33 27.81 -19.59
N PRO A 840 23.67 27.90 -19.50
CA PRO A 840 24.48 28.30 -20.64
C PRO A 840 24.57 27.25 -21.77
N PHE A 841 24.30 25.97 -21.50
CA PHE A 841 24.39 24.89 -22.52
C PHE A 841 23.10 24.70 -23.36
N PHE A 842 22.00 25.37 -23.00
CA PHE A 842 20.71 25.27 -23.71
C PHE A 842 20.41 26.47 -24.62
N THR A 843 21.41 27.32 -24.90
CA THR A 843 21.26 28.52 -25.76
C THR A 843 22.00 28.44 -27.10
N SER A 844 22.61 27.31 -27.45
CA SER A 844 22.96 27.03 -28.86
C SER A 844 22.00 25.98 -29.41
N PRO A 845 21.44 26.19 -30.62
CA PRO A 845 20.37 25.38 -31.20
C PRO A 845 20.71 23.90 -31.37
#